data_AF-A0A922D8C1-F1
#
_entry.id   AF-A0A922D8C1-F1
#
_cell.length_a   1.000
_cell.length_b   1.000
_cell.length_c   1.000
_cell.angle_alpha   90.00
_cell.angle_beta   90.00
_cell.angle_gamma   90.00
#
_symmetry.space_group_name_H-M   'P 1'
#
loop_
_entity.id
_entity.type
_entity.pdbx_description
1 polymer ?
#
loop_
_entity_poly.entity_id
_entity_poly.type
_entity_poly.pdbx_seq_one_letter_code
_entity_poly.pdbx_strand_id
1 'polypeptide(L)'
;MTTSFMALQGASSSLRSSSSSVHPWTHDVFLSFRGEDVRQKFISHLYHALYKRGINTYIDDKLERGDEISQALFQAIEGSMISIIILSKNYAESRWCLNELLKIFECMETVKQIVLPVFYDVDPSNVRHQKGSFGEAFAKLKDRFEGNEEVLKWEAALEKLANLSGVELKNYSCGFFPDDGMDRLRDKCLITIEGRYVRMHDLLQDMGREIVRLESPNEPGQRSRLFFHEDVRHVLEEGMGTNKVAGMIIEMPEGEEVIRLNSEAFVQMKRLRVLINRNASFSSGPNYLSNELRVLDWFEYPLQSLPPNFHGNKLIIFKMRGSFIRELSVIKFKNMTIMEFNDCNSLTKVPDLSSVQNLKELSVEMCTSLVEVHDSVGSLENLCELSFYGCSNLRIFPASLKLRSLRKLYLDDCSSLRSFPEIGCEMKSLTKLSLSCTAVEELPLSIGNLDRLDALFLHGCKNLKRLPINIILRLQHLTDLGIFGGCTNLVKKIGYDGQSILTIGSTRLVDEISSNEEQLQELVPPTNSSNGSSALQVLNRQNCFQSESNFFPISSFFTLFNSSATLTILNLSGSEFISVPTSIKGLVALEMLYLSYCEKLEEILELPPNITLVEAQGCKSLERFPEVSRIMEFNGSHIRSLGIIDLSRCDKMHEKILNYKVPNPLLWKAGHYNVTVLLENQISELGDEEFSEYEIVDKGDEEFSEDEIVNRGHSIWRI
;
A
#
# COMPACT_ATOMS: atom_id res chain seq x y z
N MET A 1 -69.80 -40.29 31.49
CA MET A 1 -69.11 -41.54 31.81
C MET A 1 -67.94 -41.69 30.85
N THR A 2 -66.77 -42.03 31.39
CA THR A 2 -65.68 -42.82 30.78
C THR A 2 -65.00 -42.25 29.52
N THR A 3 -63.83 -41.59 29.67
CA THR A 3 -62.43 -42.11 29.64
C THR A 3 -61.99 -42.54 28.23
N SER A 4 -61.13 -41.77 27.55
CA SER A 4 -59.65 -41.74 27.64
C SER A 4 -58.99 -42.70 26.65
N PHE A 5 -58.06 -42.22 25.84
CA PHE A 5 -56.70 -42.78 25.82
C PHE A 5 -55.68 -41.73 25.37
N MET A 6 -54.59 -41.66 26.14
CA MET A 6 -53.44 -40.75 26.09
C MET A 6 -52.40 -41.15 25.04
N ALA A 7 -51.61 -40.18 24.58
CA ALA A 7 -50.13 -40.20 24.59
C ALA A 7 -49.62 -38.81 24.16
N LEU A 8 -49.14 -37.98 25.10
CA LEU A 8 -47.71 -37.71 25.44
C LEU A 8 -46.98 -36.89 24.35
N GLN A 9 -46.90 -35.55 24.47
CA GLN A 9 -45.96 -34.72 25.26
C GLN A 9 -44.54 -34.61 24.69
N GLY A 10 -44.03 -33.36 24.69
CA GLY A 10 -42.62 -33.02 24.55
C GLY A 10 -42.38 -31.87 23.57
N ALA A 11 -42.84 -30.65 23.87
CA ALA A 11 -42.05 -29.59 24.51
C ALA A 11 -41.14 -28.80 23.55
N SER A 12 -41.61 -27.63 23.11
CA SER A 12 -40.74 -26.46 22.95
C SER A 12 -41.21 -25.41 23.95
N SER A 13 -40.52 -25.37 25.08
CA SER A 13 -40.64 -24.35 26.09
C SER A 13 -40.32 -22.99 25.47
N SER A 14 -41.32 -22.12 25.39
CA SER A 14 -41.12 -20.68 25.34
C SER A 14 -40.35 -20.27 26.60
N LEU A 15 -39.03 -20.11 26.47
CA LEU A 15 -38.19 -19.50 27.49
C LEU A 15 -38.64 -18.06 27.65
N ARG A 16 -39.48 -17.83 28.67
CA ARG A 16 -39.55 -16.55 29.36
C ARG A 16 -38.16 -16.30 29.95
N SER A 17 -37.36 -15.45 29.30
CA SER A 17 -36.14 -14.93 29.91
C SER A 17 -36.51 -13.85 30.92
N SER A 18 -36.72 -14.27 32.16
CA SER A 18 -36.58 -13.37 33.31
C SER A 18 -35.26 -13.67 34.01
N SER A 19 -34.23 -12.91 33.66
CA SER A 19 -33.20 -12.49 34.62
C SER A 19 -32.54 -11.23 34.09
N SER A 20 -32.81 -10.15 34.80
CA SER A 20 -32.31 -8.80 34.63
C SER A 20 -30.82 -8.70 34.95
N SER A 21 -30.01 -8.23 34.00
CA SER A 21 -28.84 -7.41 34.34
C SER A 21 -29.25 -5.95 34.11
N VAL A 22 -29.78 -5.30 35.16
CA VAL A 22 -29.96 -3.86 35.16
C VAL A 22 -28.57 -3.25 35.00
N HIS A 23 -28.27 -2.63 33.86
CA HIS A 23 -27.09 -1.79 33.74
C HIS A 23 -27.17 -0.71 34.84
N PRO A 24 -26.15 -0.51 35.68
CA PRO A 24 -26.21 0.43 36.80
C PRO A 24 -26.25 1.91 36.36
N TRP A 25 -26.03 2.18 35.08
CA TRP A 25 -25.93 3.51 34.51
C TRP A 25 -27.22 3.90 33.77
N THR A 26 -27.72 5.11 34.03
CA THR A 26 -28.84 5.74 33.31
C THR A 26 -28.40 6.41 32.02
N HIS A 27 -27.13 6.79 31.90
CA HIS A 27 -26.51 7.38 30.71
C HIS A 27 -25.10 6.78 30.50
N ASP A 28 -24.63 6.77 29.25
CA ASP A 28 -23.28 6.31 28.93
C ASP A 28 -22.24 7.41 29.21
N VAL A 29 -22.58 8.66 28.87
CA VAL A 29 -21.68 9.81 28.96
C VAL A 29 -22.37 11.01 29.60
N PHE A 30 -21.70 11.67 30.55
CA PHE A 30 -22.02 13.00 31.05
C PHE A 30 -21.05 14.04 30.48
N LEU A 31 -21.56 15.12 29.90
CA LEU A 31 -20.73 16.23 29.40
C LEU A 31 -20.76 17.41 30.39
N SER A 32 -19.63 17.69 31.04
CA SER A 32 -19.44 18.90 31.87
C SER A 32 -18.72 19.98 31.07
N PHE A 33 -19.34 21.15 30.94
CA PHE A 33 -18.80 22.26 30.16
C PHE A 33 -19.43 23.58 30.57
N ARG A 34 -18.76 24.69 30.25
CA ARG A 34 -19.38 26.02 30.33
C ARG A 34 -20.05 26.38 29.01
N GLY A 35 -21.38 26.50 29.04
CA GLY A 35 -22.17 26.69 27.82
C GLY A 35 -21.87 27.97 27.03
N GLU A 36 -21.46 29.05 27.69
CA GLU A 36 -21.14 30.33 27.03
C GLU A 36 -19.90 30.25 26.12
N ASP A 37 -19.00 29.30 26.36
CA ASP A 37 -17.69 29.22 25.67
C ASP A 37 -17.67 28.22 24.50
N VAL A 38 -18.36 27.08 24.63
CA VAL A 38 -18.15 25.91 23.76
C VAL A 38 -19.43 25.29 23.20
N ARG A 39 -20.61 25.76 23.62
CA ARG A 39 -21.91 25.13 23.32
C ARG A 39 -22.28 25.14 21.83
N GLN A 40 -22.05 26.24 21.11
CA GLN A 40 -22.44 26.41 19.70
C GLN A 40 -21.38 25.92 18.69
N LYS A 41 -20.30 25.31 19.17
CA LYS A 41 -19.21 24.79 18.34
C LYS A 41 -18.89 23.35 18.78
N PHE A 42 -17.93 23.18 19.67
CA PHE A 42 -17.39 21.87 20.02
C PHE A 42 -18.40 20.92 20.68
N ILE A 43 -19.20 21.40 21.65
CA ILE A 43 -20.09 20.51 22.43
C ILE A 43 -21.27 20.01 21.62
N SER A 44 -21.90 20.85 20.79
CA SER A 44 -22.98 20.41 19.91
C SER A 44 -22.50 19.32 18.94
N HIS A 45 -21.27 19.42 18.44
CA HIS A 45 -20.68 18.40 17.57
C HIS A 45 -20.37 17.10 18.31
N LEU A 46 -19.74 17.19 19.48
CA LEU A 46 -19.42 16.03 20.30
C LEU A 46 -20.69 15.28 20.70
N TYR A 47 -21.71 16.00 21.18
CA TYR A 47 -23.01 15.43 21.54
C TYR A 47 -23.67 14.72 20.34
N HIS A 48 -23.72 15.37 19.17
CA HIS A 48 -24.35 14.79 17.99
C HIS A 48 -23.61 13.55 17.47
N ALA A 49 -22.27 13.55 17.52
CA ALA A 49 -21.45 12.40 17.13
C ALA A 49 -21.68 11.19 18.06
N LEU A 50 -21.76 11.43 19.38
CA LEU A 50 -22.09 10.39 20.36
C LEU A 50 -23.51 9.84 20.14
N TYR A 51 -24.50 10.72 19.95
CA TYR A 51 -25.88 10.34 19.68
C TYR A 51 -26.04 9.46 18.44
N LYS A 52 -25.36 9.79 17.32
CA LYS A 52 -25.39 8.98 16.09
C LYS A 52 -24.88 7.55 16.27
N ARG A 53 -24.00 7.31 17.24
CA ARG A 53 -23.46 5.97 17.56
C ARG A 53 -24.28 5.24 18.63
N GLY A 54 -25.46 5.75 18.99
CA GLY A 54 -26.32 5.15 20.01
C GLY A 54 -25.81 5.34 21.44
N ILE A 55 -24.83 6.22 21.66
CA ILE A 55 -24.28 6.51 22.99
C ILE A 55 -25.22 7.49 23.68
N ASN A 56 -25.90 7.04 24.73
CA ASN A 56 -26.84 7.81 25.51
C ASN A 56 -26.11 8.88 26.33
N THR A 57 -26.03 10.09 25.79
CA THR A 57 -25.27 11.19 26.39
C THR A 57 -26.19 12.16 27.10
N TYR A 58 -25.92 12.47 28.37
CA TYR A 58 -26.57 13.55 29.09
C TYR A 58 -25.84 14.88 28.85
N ILE A 59 -26.60 15.90 28.45
CA ILE A 59 -26.12 17.27 28.30
C ILE A 59 -26.99 18.18 29.16
N ASP A 60 -26.37 19.03 30.00
CA ASP A 60 -27.12 20.02 30.76
C ASP A 60 -27.51 21.20 29.83
N ASP A 61 -28.79 21.27 29.48
CA ASP A 61 -29.38 22.18 28.50
C ASP A 61 -30.12 23.39 29.12
N LYS A 62 -30.29 23.47 30.44
CA LYS A 62 -31.05 24.55 31.10
C LYS A 62 -30.15 25.57 31.82
N LEU A 63 -29.62 26.54 31.06
CA LEU A 63 -28.88 27.68 31.62
C LEU A 63 -29.80 28.89 31.87
N GLU A 64 -30.30 29.05 33.08
CA GLU A 64 -30.52 30.39 33.67
C GLU A 64 -29.94 30.44 35.08
N ARG A 65 -29.25 31.55 35.40
CA ARG A 65 -28.56 31.80 36.67
C ARG A 65 -29.54 31.77 37.85
N GLY A 66 -29.25 31.00 38.90
CA GLY A 66 -29.72 31.38 40.24
C GLY A 66 -29.92 30.30 41.31
N ASP A 67 -30.09 29.03 40.97
CA ASP A 67 -30.51 28.03 41.98
C ASP A 67 -29.44 26.96 42.28
N GLU A 68 -29.61 26.25 43.41
CA GLU A 68 -28.78 25.11 43.83
C GLU A 68 -28.79 23.99 42.77
N ILE A 69 -27.74 23.15 42.74
CA ILE A 69 -27.67 22.02 41.82
C ILE A 69 -28.93 21.17 41.97
N SER A 70 -29.70 21.03 40.88
CA SER A 70 -30.90 20.21 40.93
C SER A 70 -30.52 18.76 41.27
N GLN A 71 -31.29 18.11 42.14
CA GLN A 71 -31.07 16.70 42.51
C GLN A 71 -31.01 15.78 41.27
N ALA A 72 -31.69 16.17 40.18
CA ALA A 72 -31.66 15.50 38.89
C ALA A 72 -30.27 15.53 38.21
N LEU A 73 -29.50 16.62 38.36
CA LEU A 73 -28.15 16.71 37.79
C LEU A 73 -27.17 15.79 38.52
N PHE A 74 -27.24 15.75 39.86
CA PHE A 74 -26.41 14.81 40.62
C PHE A 74 -26.75 13.35 40.30
N GLN A 75 -28.03 13.04 40.10
CA GLN A 75 -28.47 11.72 39.63
C GLN A 75 -27.97 11.41 38.21
N ALA A 76 -27.88 12.40 37.33
CA ALA A 76 -27.33 12.22 35.98
C ALA A 76 -25.82 11.95 36.01
N ILE A 77 -25.06 12.67 36.85
CA ILE A 77 -23.62 12.43 37.06
C ILE A 77 -23.40 11.03 37.64
N GLU A 78 -24.10 10.68 38.73
CA GLU A 78 -23.99 9.36 39.38
C GLU A 78 -24.41 8.21 38.44
N GLY A 79 -25.42 8.46 37.61
CA GLY A 79 -25.93 7.51 36.65
C GLY A 79 -25.13 7.43 35.34
N SER A 80 -24.01 8.14 35.20
CA SER A 80 -23.21 8.10 33.96
C SER A 80 -21.98 7.21 34.10
N MET A 81 -21.65 6.42 33.07
CA MET A 81 -20.45 5.59 33.08
C MET A 81 -19.15 6.41 32.87
N ILE A 82 -19.21 7.42 32.01
CA ILE A 82 -18.08 8.28 31.65
C ILE A 82 -18.46 9.75 31.87
N SER A 83 -17.59 10.53 32.50
CA SER A 83 -17.69 11.99 32.57
C SER A 83 -16.60 12.64 31.72
N ILE A 84 -17.01 13.36 30.67
CA ILE A 84 -16.09 14.15 29.83
C ILE A 84 -16.18 15.60 30.29
N ILE A 85 -15.03 16.18 30.67
CA ILE A 85 -14.95 17.54 31.23
C ILE A 85 -14.22 18.45 30.25
N ILE A 86 -14.93 19.42 29.70
CA ILE A 86 -14.41 20.34 28.69
C ILE A 86 -13.96 21.64 29.36
N LEU A 87 -12.65 21.74 29.62
CA LEU A 87 -11.99 22.88 30.24
C LEU A 87 -11.75 23.97 29.21
N SER A 88 -12.66 24.94 29.17
CA SER A 88 -12.55 26.18 28.39
C SER A 88 -11.95 27.32 29.21
N LYS A 89 -11.59 28.42 28.54
CA LYS A 89 -10.96 29.60 29.15
C LYS A 89 -11.73 30.14 30.37
N ASN A 90 -13.07 30.14 30.34
CA ASN A 90 -13.91 30.69 31.41
C ASN A 90 -14.58 29.60 32.28
N TYR A 91 -14.18 28.33 32.16
CA TYR A 91 -14.76 27.22 32.92
C TYR A 91 -14.80 27.51 34.43
N ALA A 92 -13.66 27.94 34.99
CA ALA A 92 -13.50 28.21 36.42
C ALA A 92 -14.27 29.45 36.94
N GLU A 93 -14.83 30.28 36.06
CA GLU A 93 -15.69 31.38 36.52
C GLU A 93 -17.10 30.90 36.90
N SER A 94 -17.43 29.61 36.68
CA SER A 94 -18.75 29.04 36.97
C SER A 94 -18.69 28.17 38.22
N ARG A 95 -19.28 28.64 39.33
CA ARG A 95 -19.43 27.85 40.57
C ARG A 95 -20.16 26.53 40.31
N TRP A 96 -21.09 26.53 39.35
CA TRP A 96 -21.82 25.33 38.93
C TRP A 96 -20.87 24.27 38.34
N CYS A 97 -20.06 24.64 37.34
CA CYS A 97 -19.09 23.72 36.72
C CYS A 97 -18.02 23.22 37.73
N LEU A 98 -17.65 24.05 38.70
CA LEU A 98 -16.72 23.67 39.77
C LEU A 98 -17.35 22.68 40.76
N ASN A 99 -18.63 22.84 41.09
CA ASN A 99 -19.35 21.90 41.94
C ASN A 99 -19.68 20.58 41.22
N GLU A 100 -20.01 20.61 39.92
CA GLU A 100 -20.10 19.41 39.10
C GLU A 100 -18.81 18.61 39.14
N LEU A 101 -17.66 19.29 39.01
CA LEU A 101 -16.35 18.66 39.05
C LEU A 101 -16.09 17.94 40.39
N LEU A 102 -16.49 18.55 41.51
CA LEU A 102 -16.39 17.89 42.83
C LEU A 102 -17.23 16.61 42.87
N LYS A 103 -18.46 16.65 42.36
CA LYS A 103 -19.32 15.45 42.33
C LYS A 103 -18.75 14.37 41.40
N ILE A 104 -18.26 14.74 40.22
CA ILE A 104 -17.62 13.79 39.30
C ILE A 104 -16.45 13.08 39.98
N PHE A 105 -15.63 13.78 40.75
CA PHE A 105 -14.55 13.14 41.51
C PHE A 105 -15.04 12.25 42.64
N GLU A 106 -16.12 12.63 43.33
CA GLU A 106 -16.78 11.74 44.29
C GLU A 106 -17.26 10.45 43.61
N CYS A 107 -17.88 10.54 42.43
CA CYS A 107 -18.33 9.40 41.64
C CYS A 107 -17.16 8.55 41.10
N MET A 108 -16.05 9.18 40.70
CA MET A 108 -14.83 8.49 40.30
C MET A 108 -14.30 7.59 41.43
N GLU A 109 -14.39 8.05 42.68
CA GLU A 109 -13.92 7.29 43.84
C GLU A 109 -14.92 6.22 44.28
N THR A 110 -16.20 6.56 44.36
CA THR A 110 -17.27 5.74 44.94
C THR A 110 -17.85 4.71 43.98
N VAL A 111 -18.12 5.10 42.73
CA VAL A 111 -18.75 4.23 41.71
C VAL A 111 -17.80 3.88 40.56
N LYS A 112 -16.52 4.28 40.63
CA LYS A 112 -15.49 3.99 39.61
C LYS A 112 -15.83 4.54 38.21
N GLN A 113 -16.51 5.68 38.17
CA GLN A 113 -16.77 6.41 36.92
C GLN A 113 -15.45 6.78 36.21
N ILE A 114 -15.41 6.66 34.89
CA ILE A 114 -14.26 7.09 34.08
C ILE A 114 -14.31 8.60 33.87
N VAL A 115 -13.21 9.31 34.11
CA VAL A 115 -13.12 10.77 33.98
C VAL A 115 -12.14 11.15 32.88
N LEU A 116 -12.59 11.92 31.88
CA LEU A 116 -11.80 12.32 30.72
C LEU A 116 -11.75 13.85 30.59
N PRO A 117 -10.61 14.50 30.92
CA PRO A 117 -10.44 15.93 30.69
C PRO A 117 -10.14 16.24 29.22
N VAL A 118 -10.79 17.27 28.70
CA VAL A 118 -10.55 17.89 27.38
C VAL A 118 -10.18 19.35 27.61
N PHE A 119 -8.93 19.71 27.32
CA PHE A 119 -8.42 21.08 27.45
C PHE A 119 -8.67 21.83 26.14
N TYR A 120 -9.72 22.64 26.09
CA TYR A 120 -10.17 23.34 24.89
C TYR A 120 -9.64 24.78 24.87
N ASP A 121 -8.61 25.01 24.05
CA ASP A 121 -7.87 26.28 23.94
C ASP A 121 -7.28 26.78 25.27
N VAL A 122 -6.90 25.83 26.13
CA VAL A 122 -6.33 26.08 27.46
C VAL A 122 -5.12 25.16 27.65
N ASP A 123 -4.06 25.73 28.22
CA ASP A 123 -2.87 24.97 28.62
C ASP A 123 -3.17 24.16 29.90
N PRO A 124 -2.99 22.82 29.93
CA PRO A 124 -3.19 22.01 31.13
C PRO A 124 -2.42 22.50 32.36
N SER A 125 -1.23 23.10 32.18
CA SER A 125 -0.44 23.67 33.28
C SER A 125 -1.11 24.89 33.92
N ASN A 126 -1.86 25.67 33.13
CA ASN A 126 -2.66 26.79 33.65
C ASN A 126 -3.84 26.28 34.47
N VAL A 127 -4.43 25.14 34.10
CA VAL A 127 -5.47 24.50 34.91
C VAL A 127 -4.88 23.91 36.18
N ARG A 128 -3.74 23.21 36.07
CA ARG A 128 -3.07 22.52 37.19
C ARG A 128 -2.64 23.46 38.31
N HIS A 129 -2.08 24.61 37.93
CA HIS A 129 -1.52 25.58 38.87
C HIS A 129 -2.37 26.84 39.00
N GLN A 130 -3.61 26.82 38.46
CA GLN A 130 -4.55 27.93 38.43
C GLN A 130 -3.86 29.25 38.01
N LYS A 131 -3.23 29.23 36.83
CA LYS A 131 -2.59 30.38 36.17
C LYS A 131 -3.40 30.84 34.97
N GLY A 132 -3.05 31.99 34.39
CA GLY A 132 -3.80 32.56 33.25
C GLY A 132 -5.27 32.84 33.61
N SER A 133 -6.20 32.48 32.74
CA SER A 133 -7.64 32.72 32.95
C SER A 133 -8.20 31.98 34.17
N PHE A 134 -7.66 30.81 34.50
CA PHE A 134 -8.04 30.08 35.73
C PHE A 134 -7.56 30.83 36.97
N GLY A 135 -6.35 31.41 36.94
CA GLY A 135 -5.86 32.24 38.04
C GLY A 135 -6.67 33.51 38.25
N GLU A 136 -7.05 34.19 37.17
CA GLU A 136 -7.94 35.36 37.23
C GLU A 136 -9.31 35.00 37.82
N ALA A 137 -9.88 33.85 37.44
CA ALA A 137 -11.15 33.37 37.98
C ALA A 137 -11.05 33.06 39.49
N PHE A 138 -9.98 32.37 39.92
CA PHE A 138 -9.79 32.03 41.34
C PHE A 138 -9.42 33.24 42.20
N ALA A 139 -8.73 34.25 41.67
CA ALA A 139 -8.53 35.52 42.38
C ALA A 139 -9.89 36.18 42.70
N LYS A 140 -10.78 36.28 41.70
CA LYS A 140 -12.14 36.82 41.91
C LYS A 140 -12.96 35.99 42.91
N LEU A 141 -12.81 34.66 42.92
CA LEU A 141 -13.51 33.79 43.86
C LEU A 141 -12.98 33.95 45.29
N LYS A 142 -11.67 34.08 45.46
CA LYS A 142 -11.03 34.31 46.77
C LYS A 142 -11.43 35.66 47.36
N ASP A 143 -11.47 36.71 46.54
CA ASP A 143 -11.92 38.05 46.98
C ASP A 143 -13.39 38.05 47.41
N ARG A 144 -14.24 37.25 46.75
CA ARG A 144 -15.69 37.20 47.01
C ARG A 144 -16.06 36.28 48.19
N PHE A 145 -15.23 35.30 48.51
CA PHE A 145 -15.52 34.24 49.50
C PHE A 145 -14.30 33.95 50.39
N GLU A 146 -13.67 35.00 50.91
CA GLU A 146 -12.47 34.90 51.75
C GLU A 146 -12.69 33.94 52.94
N GLY A 147 -11.84 32.91 53.05
CA GLY A 147 -11.91 31.89 54.11
C GLY A 147 -12.85 30.71 53.87
N ASN A 148 -13.47 30.58 52.68
CA ASN A 148 -14.34 29.45 52.36
C ASN A 148 -13.55 28.19 51.94
N GLU A 149 -13.74 27.08 52.66
CA GLU A 149 -13.14 25.76 52.36
C GLU A 149 -13.49 25.23 50.96
N GLU A 150 -14.61 25.64 50.36
CA GLU A 150 -15.01 25.22 49.00
C GLU A 150 -14.00 25.63 47.93
N VAL A 151 -13.40 26.81 48.05
CA VAL A 151 -12.43 27.31 47.06
C VAL A 151 -11.20 26.42 47.03
N LEU A 152 -10.72 25.97 48.20
CA LEU A 152 -9.60 25.03 48.32
C LEU A 152 -9.93 23.67 47.72
N LYS A 153 -11.18 23.20 47.89
CA LYS A 153 -11.65 21.94 47.28
C LYS A 153 -11.67 22.02 45.75
N TRP A 154 -12.11 23.15 45.18
CA TRP A 154 -12.08 23.36 43.73
C TRP A 154 -10.68 23.44 43.16
N GLU A 155 -9.73 24.10 43.86
CA GLU A 155 -8.31 24.13 43.45
C GLU A 155 -7.72 22.72 43.39
N ALA A 156 -7.91 21.95 44.46
CA ALA A 156 -7.43 20.56 44.53
C ALA A 156 -8.07 19.66 43.46
N ALA A 157 -9.36 19.85 43.16
CA ALA A 157 -10.05 19.09 42.12
C ALA A 157 -9.51 19.41 40.71
N LEU A 158 -9.25 20.67 40.39
CA LEU A 158 -8.66 21.05 39.10
C LEU A 158 -7.20 20.59 38.96
N GLU A 159 -6.43 20.63 40.04
CA GLU A 159 -5.07 20.07 40.06
C GLU A 159 -5.12 18.56 39.79
N LYS A 160 -6.00 17.83 40.49
CA LYS A 160 -6.21 16.39 40.28
C LYS A 160 -6.67 16.09 38.86
N LEU A 161 -7.61 16.86 38.32
CA LEU A 161 -8.10 16.73 36.93
C LEU A 161 -6.99 16.95 35.92
N ALA A 162 -6.18 17.98 36.11
CA ALA A 162 -5.07 18.30 35.21
C ALA A 162 -3.92 17.28 35.29
N ASN A 163 -3.92 16.38 36.28
CA ASN A 163 -2.98 15.26 36.39
C ASN A 163 -3.51 13.97 35.74
N LEU A 164 -4.78 13.91 35.32
CA LEU A 164 -5.32 12.79 34.54
C LEU A 164 -4.86 12.89 33.07
N SER A 165 -4.80 11.73 32.40
CA SER A 165 -4.60 11.67 30.95
C SER A 165 -5.80 12.32 30.24
N GLY A 166 -5.55 13.34 29.42
CA GLY A 166 -6.58 14.13 28.76
C GLY A 166 -6.17 14.66 27.38
N VAL A 167 -7.14 15.17 26.63
CA VAL A 167 -6.95 15.65 25.25
C VAL A 167 -6.82 17.16 25.22
N GLU A 168 -5.68 17.69 24.78
CA GLU A 168 -5.50 19.13 24.54
C GLU A 168 -5.85 19.48 23.09
N LEU A 169 -6.87 20.34 22.91
CA LEU A 169 -7.39 20.84 21.63
C LEU A 169 -7.03 22.32 21.48
N LYS A 170 -6.02 22.65 20.65
CA LYS A 170 -5.71 24.04 20.28
C LYS A 170 -6.31 24.38 18.93
N ASN A 171 -6.87 25.58 18.81
CA ASN A 171 -7.48 26.07 17.58
C ASN A 171 -6.37 26.54 16.60
N TYR A 172 -5.67 25.62 15.97
CA TYR A 172 -4.63 25.96 14.99
C TYR A 172 -5.27 26.38 13.67
N SER A 173 -5.33 27.69 13.43
CA SER A 173 -5.33 28.22 12.07
C SER A 173 -4.01 27.82 11.39
N CYS A 174 -4.12 27.17 10.23
CA CYS A 174 -3.03 26.38 9.64
C CYS A 174 -1.79 27.21 9.24
N GLY A 175 -0.65 26.91 9.87
CA GLY A 175 0.71 27.18 9.39
C GLY A 175 1.53 25.90 9.58
N PHE A 176 1.76 25.16 8.49
CA PHE A 176 2.16 23.76 8.51
C PHE A 176 3.64 23.54 8.87
N PHE A 177 3.88 22.83 9.97
CA PHE A 177 5.02 21.92 10.15
C PHE A 177 4.44 20.49 10.22
N PRO A 178 4.45 19.74 9.11
CA PRO A 178 3.76 18.46 9.01
C PRO A 178 4.29 17.42 10.00
N ASP A 179 5.60 17.36 10.19
CA ASP A 179 6.24 16.30 10.98
C ASP A 179 5.87 16.42 12.47
N ASP A 180 6.06 17.61 13.06
CA ASP A 180 5.68 17.89 14.44
C ASP A 180 4.15 17.76 14.68
N GLY A 181 3.34 18.09 13.68
CA GLY A 181 1.88 17.99 13.76
C GLY A 181 1.39 16.56 13.71
N MET A 182 1.93 15.75 12.79
CA MET A 182 1.54 14.36 12.59
C MET A 182 1.99 13.47 13.73
N ASP A 183 3.21 13.66 14.23
CA ASP A 183 3.69 12.93 15.41
C ASP A 183 2.82 13.24 16.63
N ARG A 184 2.46 14.51 16.84
CA ARG A 184 1.53 14.88 17.92
C ARG A 184 0.13 14.31 17.76
N LEU A 185 -0.39 14.23 16.53
CA LEU A 185 -1.70 13.62 16.27
C LEU A 185 -1.66 12.11 16.49
N ARG A 186 -0.55 11.45 16.13
CA ARG A 186 -0.30 10.02 16.39
C ARG A 186 -0.16 9.74 17.89
N ASP A 187 0.66 10.52 18.58
CA ASP A 187 0.89 10.39 20.03
C ASP A 187 -0.40 10.61 20.85
N LYS A 188 -1.35 11.38 20.29
CA LYS A 188 -2.68 11.59 20.86
C LYS A 188 -3.72 10.58 20.38
N CYS A 189 -3.34 9.54 19.64
CA CYS A 189 -4.22 8.53 19.03
C CYS A 189 -5.36 9.11 18.18
N LEU A 190 -5.19 10.35 17.67
CA LEU A 190 -6.20 11.01 16.82
C LEU A 190 -6.07 10.56 15.37
N ILE A 191 -4.87 10.11 14.99
CA ILE A 191 -4.60 9.42 13.74
C ILE A 191 -3.75 8.19 14.01
N THR A 192 -3.94 7.13 13.23
CA THR A 192 -3.06 5.97 13.19
C THR A 192 -2.26 6.04 11.90
N ILE A 193 -0.96 5.78 11.98
CA ILE A 193 -0.09 5.71 10.79
C ILE A 193 0.35 4.26 10.65
N GLU A 194 -0.12 3.59 9.60
CA GLU A 194 0.20 2.19 9.26
C GLU A 194 0.91 2.19 7.90
N GLY A 195 2.22 1.93 7.90
CA GLY A 195 3.04 2.04 6.70
C GLY A 195 2.93 3.43 6.07
N ARG A 196 2.34 3.50 4.87
CA ARG A 196 2.08 4.76 4.12
C ARG A 196 0.67 5.34 4.32
N TYR A 197 -0.17 4.70 5.12
CA TYR A 197 -1.57 5.11 5.32
C TYR A 197 -1.73 5.88 6.62
N VAL A 198 -2.48 6.99 6.54
CA VAL A 198 -2.93 7.75 7.70
C VAL A 198 -4.42 7.51 7.87
N ARG A 199 -4.79 6.81 8.95
CA ARG A 199 -6.17 6.59 9.35
C ARG A 199 -6.55 7.60 10.42
N MET A 200 -7.79 8.05 10.39
CA MET A 200 -8.39 8.86 11.46
C MET A 200 -9.60 8.11 11.96
N HIS A 201 -9.81 8.09 13.28
CA HIS A 201 -10.98 7.46 13.86
C HIS A 201 -12.26 8.12 13.32
N ASP A 202 -13.26 7.31 12.93
CA ASP A 202 -14.49 7.79 12.29
C ASP A 202 -15.18 8.94 13.04
N LEU A 203 -15.23 8.85 14.38
CA LEU A 203 -15.80 9.92 15.23
C LEU A 203 -15.13 11.28 15.01
N LEU A 204 -13.81 11.32 14.87
CA LEU A 204 -13.07 12.57 14.61
C LEU A 204 -13.33 13.06 13.20
N GLN A 205 -13.45 12.14 12.25
CA GLN A 205 -13.79 12.43 10.87
C GLN A 205 -15.21 13.01 10.76
N ASP A 206 -16.20 12.39 11.43
CA ASP A 206 -17.59 12.83 11.53
C ASP A 206 -17.70 14.19 12.19
N MET A 207 -17.01 14.38 13.32
CA MET A 207 -16.95 15.67 14.00
C MET A 207 -16.36 16.75 13.08
N GLY A 208 -15.27 16.43 12.36
CA GLY A 208 -14.66 17.33 11.38
C GLY A 208 -15.58 17.69 10.22
N ARG A 209 -16.32 16.71 9.68
CA ARG A 209 -17.34 16.94 8.64
C ARG A 209 -18.47 17.83 9.15
N GLU A 210 -18.95 17.59 10.37
CA GLU A 210 -20.04 18.36 10.97
C GLU A 210 -19.63 19.81 11.27
N ILE A 211 -18.39 20.04 11.73
CA ILE A 211 -17.81 21.39 11.88
C ILE A 211 -17.89 22.15 10.55
N VAL A 212 -17.50 21.50 9.45
CA VAL A 212 -17.55 22.10 8.11
C VAL A 212 -19.00 22.33 7.67
N ARG A 213 -19.92 21.40 7.96
CA ARG A 213 -21.35 21.56 7.65
C ARG A 213 -21.94 22.80 8.31
N LEU A 214 -21.56 23.08 9.56
CA LEU A 214 -22.04 24.25 10.30
C LEU A 214 -21.45 25.59 9.85
N GLU A 215 -20.37 25.60 9.05
CA GLU A 215 -19.90 26.84 8.42
C GLU A 215 -20.99 27.48 7.54
N SER A 216 -21.82 26.64 6.92
CA SER A 216 -23.02 27.07 6.23
C SER A 216 -24.03 25.91 6.12
N PRO A 217 -25.01 25.81 7.04
CA PRO A 217 -25.91 24.66 7.09
C PRO A 217 -26.73 24.46 5.82
N ASN A 218 -27.19 25.54 5.20
CA ASN A 218 -28.15 25.51 4.09
C ASN A 218 -27.53 25.74 2.72
N GLU A 219 -26.31 26.27 2.66
CA GLU A 219 -25.64 26.67 1.41
C GLU A 219 -24.31 25.93 1.30
N PRO A 220 -24.29 24.70 0.76
CA PRO A 220 -23.09 23.86 0.77
C PRO A 220 -21.91 24.52 0.03
N GLY A 221 -22.18 25.27 -1.04
CA GLY A 221 -21.19 26.03 -1.78
C GLY A 221 -20.45 27.09 -0.95
N GLN A 222 -20.99 27.50 0.21
CA GLN A 222 -20.36 28.45 1.14
C GLN A 222 -19.47 27.80 2.21
N ARG A 223 -19.32 26.48 2.19
CA ARG A 223 -18.46 25.73 3.13
C ARG A 223 -17.02 25.66 2.63
N SER A 224 -16.07 25.51 3.56
CA SER A 224 -14.65 25.38 3.26
C SER A 224 -14.32 24.05 2.59
N ARG A 225 -15.10 23.00 2.86
CA ARG A 225 -14.94 21.68 2.26
C ARG A 225 -16.29 21.03 1.96
N LEU A 226 -16.29 20.14 0.98
CA LEU A 226 -17.46 19.33 0.60
C LEU A 226 -17.11 17.85 0.71
N PHE A 227 -17.97 17.10 1.40
CA PHE A 227 -17.76 15.68 1.72
C PHE A 227 -19.02 14.83 1.52
N PHE A 228 -20.20 15.38 1.81
CA PHE A 228 -21.46 14.65 1.67
C PHE A 228 -21.87 14.61 0.20
N HIS A 229 -22.21 13.43 -0.30
CA HIS A 229 -22.49 13.22 -1.73
C HIS A 229 -23.64 14.08 -2.25
N GLU A 230 -24.71 14.26 -1.48
CA GLU A 230 -25.87 15.10 -1.83
C GLU A 230 -25.44 16.57 -2.02
N ASP A 231 -24.65 17.09 -1.08
CA ASP A 231 -24.12 18.46 -1.13
C ASP A 231 -23.18 18.65 -2.32
N VAL A 232 -22.29 17.69 -2.57
CA VAL A 232 -21.35 17.71 -3.70
C VAL A 232 -22.13 17.70 -5.01
N ARG A 233 -23.09 16.79 -5.17
CA ARG A 233 -23.95 16.71 -6.35
C ARG A 233 -24.66 18.04 -6.58
N HIS A 234 -25.34 18.55 -5.55
CA HIS A 234 -26.07 19.82 -5.66
C HIS A 234 -25.17 20.97 -6.09
N VAL A 235 -23.98 21.12 -5.48
CA VAL A 235 -23.02 22.18 -5.83
C VAL A 235 -22.50 22.06 -7.26
N LEU A 236 -22.22 20.83 -7.73
CA LEU A 236 -21.66 20.59 -9.05
C LEU A 236 -22.70 20.65 -10.18
N GLU A 237 -23.93 20.20 -9.94
CA GLU A 237 -25.00 20.19 -10.94
C GLU A 237 -25.67 21.57 -11.07
N GLU A 238 -25.86 22.30 -9.96
CA GLU A 238 -26.49 23.62 -9.97
C GLU A 238 -25.47 24.77 -10.15
N GLY A 239 -24.18 24.48 -10.24
CA GLY A 239 -23.14 25.50 -10.43
C GLY A 239 -22.94 26.42 -9.22
N MET A 240 -23.27 25.96 -8.02
CA MET A 240 -23.23 26.76 -6.77
C MET A 240 -21.83 26.82 -6.13
N GLY A 241 -20.79 26.43 -6.84
CA GLY A 241 -19.42 26.49 -6.35
C GLY A 241 -18.98 27.91 -6.03
N THR A 242 -18.28 28.11 -4.90
CA THR A 242 -17.78 29.44 -4.53
C THR A 242 -16.32 29.41 -4.13
N ASN A 243 -15.73 30.61 -4.01
CA ASN A 243 -14.33 30.77 -3.63
C ASN A 243 -14.03 30.40 -2.17
N LYS A 244 -15.04 30.03 -1.36
CA LYS A 244 -14.82 29.46 -0.02
C LYS A 244 -14.40 27.99 -0.08
N VAL A 245 -14.86 27.25 -1.08
CA VAL A 245 -14.55 25.83 -1.23
C VAL A 245 -13.06 25.65 -1.50
N ALA A 246 -12.37 25.05 -0.54
CA ALA A 246 -10.94 24.80 -0.56
C ALA A 246 -10.60 23.31 -0.69
N GLY A 247 -11.53 22.42 -0.40
CA GLY A 247 -11.39 20.97 -0.58
C GLY A 247 -12.70 20.31 -0.98
N MET A 248 -12.64 19.31 -1.84
CA MET A 248 -13.80 18.54 -2.27
C MET A 248 -13.40 17.07 -2.40
N ILE A 249 -14.18 16.20 -1.76
CA ILE A 249 -14.10 14.76 -1.92
C ILE A 249 -15.44 14.30 -2.49
N ILE A 250 -15.39 13.58 -3.60
CA ILE A 250 -16.54 13.10 -4.34
C ILE A 250 -16.56 11.58 -4.20
N GLU A 251 -17.59 11.10 -3.52
CA GLU A 251 -17.80 9.69 -3.23
C GLU A 251 -19.31 9.43 -3.30
N MET A 252 -19.79 8.93 -4.44
CA MET A 252 -21.21 8.74 -4.71
C MET A 252 -21.73 7.40 -4.20
N PRO A 253 -23.04 7.29 -3.87
CA PRO A 253 -23.78 6.04 -3.70
C PRO A 253 -23.65 5.09 -4.90
N GLU A 254 -23.76 3.79 -4.67
CA GLU A 254 -23.90 2.80 -5.73
C GLU A 254 -25.23 3.05 -6.46
N GLY A 255 -25.21 3.07 -7.79
CA GLY A 255 -26.33 3.43 -8.64
C GLY A 255 -26.54 4.94 -8.83
N GLU A 256 -25.80 5.80 -8.14
CA GLU A 256 -25.86 7.26 -8.27
C GLU A 256 -24.51 7.87 -8.68
N GLU A 257 -23.68 7.15 -9.43
CA GLU A 257 -22.31 7.56 -9.73
C GLU A 257 -22.23 8.73 -10.72
N VAL A 258 -23.26 8.91 -11.55
CA VAL A 258 -23.23 9.88 -12.65
C VAL A 258 -23.60 11.28 -12.15
N ILE A 259 -22.71 12.26 -12.35
CA ILE A 259 -22.92 13.67 -12.06
C ILE A 259 -23.12 14.46 -13.37
N ARG A 260 -24.20 15.24 -13.41
CA ARG A 260 -24.48 16.19 -14.50
C ARG A 260 -23.75 17.51 -14.28
N LEU A 261 -22.43 17.49 -14.45
CA LEU A 261 -21.59 18.66 -14.15
C LEU A 261 -22.03 19.88 -14.96
N ASN A 262 -22.36 20.95 -14.23
CA ASN A 262 -22.42 22.28 -14.79
C ASN A 262 -20.99 22.77 -15.02
N SER A 263 -20.68 23.11 -16.28
CA SER A 263 -19.34 23.53 -16.67
C SER A 263 -18.81 24.75 -15.89
N GLU A 264 -19.70 25.58 -15.33
CA GLU A 264 -19.35 26.76 -14.55
C GLU A 264 -19.11 26.48 -13.06
N ALA A 265 -19.43 25.29 -12.55
CA ALA A 265 -19.37 24.98 -11.13
C ALA A 265 -17.99 25.23 -10.51
N PHE A 266 -16.91 24.91 -11.24
CA PHE A 266 -15.54 25.10 -10.76
C PHE A 266 -15.01 26.53 -10.96
N VAL A 267 -15.63 27.36 -11.80
CA VAL A 267 -15.09 28.69 -12.22
C VAL A 267 -14.86 29.62 -11.03
N GLN A 268 -15.75 29.59 -10.04
CA GLN A 268 -15.66 30.44 -8.85
C GLN A 268 -14.83 29.80 -7.71
N MET A 269 -14.51 28.50 -7.79
CA MET A 269 -13.75 27.76 -6.77
C MET A 269 -12.23 28.03 -6.86
N LYS A 270 -11.82 29.29 -6.92
CA LYS A 270 -10.43 29.70 -7.17
C LYS A 270 -9.45 29.38 -6.04
N ARG A 271 -9.95 29.00 -4.86
CA ARG A 271 -9.17 28.56 -3.69
C ARG A 271 -9.18 27.03 -3.49
N LEU A 272 -9.74 26.27 -4.44
CA LEU A 272 -9.74 24.81 -4.37
C LEU A 272 -8.30 24.30 -4.40
N ARG A 273 -7.92 23.53 -3.36
CA ARG A 273 -6.59 22.96 -3.15
C ARG A 273 -6.58 21.43 -3.21
N VAL A 274 -7.69 20.80 -2.88
CA VAL A 274 -7.85 19.34 -2.88
C VAL A 274 -9.12 19.01 -3.66
N LEU A 275 -8.97 18.21 -4.71
CA LEU A 275 -10.08 17.63 -5.43
C LEU A 275 -9.79 16.14 -5.57
N ILE A 276 -10.63 15.32 -4.95
CA ILE A 276 -10.55 13.86 -5.00
C ILE A 276 -11.89 13.35 -5.47
N ASN A 277 -11.94 12.79 -6.68
CA ASN A 277 -13.05 12.03 -7.16
C ASN A 277 -12.72 10.55 -7.10
N ARG A 278 -13.31 9.84 -6.13
CA ARG A 278 -13.04 8.42 -5.93
C ARG A 278 -13.68 7.56 -7.00
N ASN A 279 -14.86 7.95 -7.45
CA ASN A 279 -15.79 6.99 -8.04
C ASN A 279 -16.87 7.62 -8.94
N ALA A 280 -17.12 8.93 -8.89
CA ALA A 280 -18.19 9.52 -9.71
C ALA A 280 -17.77 9.61 -11.20
N SER A 281 -18.71 9.35 -12.10
CA SER A 281 -18.53 9.61 -13.53
C SER A 281 -19.20 10.93 -13.91
N PHE A 282 -18.67 11.60 -14.94
CA PHE A 282 -19.09 12.93 -15.31
C PHE A 282 -19.61 12.97 -16.75
N SER A 283 -20.84 13.44 -16.94
CA SER A 283 -21.44 13.58 -18.28
C SER A 283 -20.80 14.68 -19.13
N SER A 284 -20.13 15.64 -18.49
CA SER A 284 -19.39 16.73 -19.13
C SER A 284 -18.16 17.08 -18.30
N GLY A 285 -17.17 17.74 -18.89
CA GLY A 285 -15.96 18.14 -18.18
C GLY A 285 -15.93 19.59 -17.73
N PRO A 286 -15.04 19.93 -16.78
CA PRO A 286 -14.89 21.30 -16.30
C PRO A 286 -14.20 22.18 -17.35
N ASN A 287 -14.63 23.44 -17.49
CA ASN A 287 -13.95 24.43 -18.33
C ASN A 287 -12.80 25.16 -17.60
N TYR A 288 -12.69 24.97 -16.28
CA TYR A 288 -11.72 25.62 -15.41
C TYR A 288 -11.32 24.70 -14.26
N LEU A 289 -10.04 24.72 -13.89
CA LEU A 289 -9.54 24.15 -12.64
C LEU A 289 -8.67 25.17 -11.90
N SER A 290 -8.76 25.13 -10.57
CA SER A 290 -8.04 26.05 -9.69
C SER A 290 -6.53 25.86 -9.76
N ASN A 291 -5.79 26.93 -10.03
CA ASN A 291 -4.32 26.93 -9.97
C ASN A 291 -3.75 26.81 -8.54
N GLU A 292 -4.60 26.81 -7.51
CA GLU A 292 -4.23 26.51 -6.11
C GLU A 292 -4.23 25.02 -5.79
N LEU A 293 -4.66 24.15 -6.73
CA LEU A 293 -4.69 22.71 -6.54
C LEU A 293 -3.31 22.17 -6.16
N ARG A 294 -3.30 21.33 -5.11
CA ARG A 294 -2.17 20.56 -4.61
C ARG A 294 -2.40 19.07 -4.78
N VAL A 295 -3.65 18.63 -4.66
CA VAL A 295 -4.08 17.26 -4.89
C VAL A 295 -5.18 17.29 -5.94
N LEU A 296 -4.94 16.59 -7.03
CA LEU A 296 -5.91 16.32 -8.06
C LEU A 296 -5.92 14.82 -8.30
N ASP A 297 -6.89 14.14 -7.72
CA ASP A 297 -7.15 12.72 -7.91
C ASP A 297 -8.52 12.59 -8.57
N TRP A 298 -8.57 12.20 -9.84
CA TRP A 298 -9.79 12.22 -10.62
C TRP A 298 -10.02 10.91 -11.35
N PHE A 299 -10.86 10.07 -10.76
CA PHE A 299 -11.38 8.87 -11.41
C PHE A 299 -12.22 9.22 -12.64
N GLU A 300 -11.91 8.62 -13.79
CA GLU A 300 -12.62 8.77 -15.07
C GLU A 300 -12.81 10.24 -15.50
N TYR A 301 -11.73 11.01 -15.54
CA TYR A 301 -11.81 12.38 -16.04
C TYR A 301 -12.31 12.43 -17.49
N PRO A 302 -13.41 13.16 -17.77
CA PRO A 302 -14.18 13.00 -19.01
C PRO A 302 -13.57 13.67 -20.25
N LEU A 303 -12.56 14.54 -20.10
CA LEU A 303 -11.96 15.28 -21.22
C LEU A 303 -10.63 14.69 -21.67
N GLN A 304 -10.29 14.95 -22.93
CA GLN A 304 -9.05 14.49 -23.55
C GLN A 304 -7.81 15.32 -23.15
N SER A 305 -8.03 16.48 -22.53
CA SER A 305 -6.98 17.36 -22.02
C SER A 305 -7.49 18.13 -20.81
N LEU A 306 -6.57 18.58 -19.96
CA LEU A 306 -6.89 19.51 -18.88
C LEU A 306 -7.33 20.88 -19.45
N PRO A 307 -8.05 21.72 -18.68
CA PRO A 307 -8.46 23.03 -19.15
C PRO A 307 -7.25 23.93 -19.51
N PRO A 308 -7.33 24.73 -20.57
CA PRO A 308 -6.18 25.47 -21.12
C PRO A 308 -5.56 26.50 -20.15
N ASN A 309 -6.35 27.00 -19.19
CA ASN A 309 -5.90 27.97 -18.19
C ASN A 309 -5.33 27.32 -16.91
N PHE A 310 -5.26 25.99 -16.87
CA PHE A 310 -4.72 25.27 -15.74
C PHE A 310 -3.20 25.09 -15.90
N HIS A 311 -2.44 25.68 -15.00
CA HIS A 311 -0.98 25.64 -14.98
C HIS A 311 -0.43 24.60 -13.99
N GLY A 312 -1.21 24.20 -12.98
CA GLY A 312 -0.86 23.15 -12.00
C GLY A 312 0.46 23.35 -11.23
N ASN A 313 1.02 24.56 -11.17
CA ASN A 313 2.33 24.83 -10.55
C ASN A 313 2.43 24.41 -9.07
N LYS A 314 1.29 24.32 -8.37
CA LYS A 314 1.19 23.94 -6.95
C LYS A 314 0.84 22.46 -6.74
N LEU A 315 0.61 21.70 -7.82
CA LEU A 315 0.29 20.28 -7.73
C LEU A 315 1.45 19.51 -7.11
N ILE A 316 1.09 18.62 -6.18
CA ILE A 316 1.95 17.69 -5.46
C ILE A 316 1.56 16.27 -5.87
N ILE A 317 0.25 15.98 -5.85
CA ILE A 317 -0.33 14.69 -6.23
C ILE A 317 -1.22 14.89 -7.44
N PHE A 318 -0.97 14.11 -8.49
CA PHE A 318 -1.76 14.11 -9.71
C PHE A 318 -2.07 12.68 -10.12
N LYS A 319 -3.33 12.26 -9.94
CA LYS A 319 -3.82 10.91 -10.25
C LYS A 319 -5.03 11.02 -11.16
N MET A 320 -5.03 10.30 -12.26
CA MET A 320 -6.05 10.41 -13.32
C MET A 320 -6.53 9.04 -13.79
N ARG A 321 -6.77 8.11 -12.85
CA ARG A 321 -7.19 6.74 -13.18
C ARG A 321 -8.40 6.70 -14.11
N GLY A 322 -8.38 5.84 -15.12
CA GLY A 322 -9.47 5.64 -16.09
C GLY A 322 -9.76 6.85 -16.99
N SER A 323 -8.88 7.85 -17.02
CA SER A 323 -9.15 9.11 -17.72
C SER A 323 -9.01 8.99 -19.24
N PHE A 324 -9.75 9.84 -19.96
CA PHE A 324 -9.71 9.91 -21.43
C PHE A 324 -8.60 10.83 -21.97
N ILE A 325 -7.65 11.23 -21.11
CA ILE A 325 -6.54 12.12 -21.49
C ILE A 325 -5.68 11.46 -22.58
N ARG A 326 -5.47 12.18 -23.68
CA ARG A 326 -4.66 11.67 -24.81
C ARG A 326 -3.20 12.02 -24.70
N GLU A 327 -2.92 13.25 -24.27
CA GLU A 327 -1.59 13.80 -24.16
C GLU A 327 -1.47 14.67 -22.93
N LEU A 328 -0.32 14.59 -22.26
CA LEU A 328 0.04 15.43 -21.14
C LEU A 328 0.78 16.67 -21.64
N SER A 329 0.16 17.41 -22.56
CA SER A 329 0.82 18.54 -23.21
C SER A 329 1.12 19.67 -22.21
N VAL A 330 2.42 19.81 -21.88
CA VAL A 330 3.05 20.85 -21.05
C VAL A 330 2.84 20.71 -19.53
N ILE A 331 3.14 19.54 -18.98
CA ILE A 331 3.37 19.40 -17.53
C ILE A 331 4.60 20.24 -17.13
N LYS A 332 4.36 21.34 -16.42
CA LYS A 332 5.39 22.18 -15.77
C LYS A 332 5.25 22.17 -14.24
N PHE A 333 4.72 21.09 -13.67
CA PHE A 333 4.38 21.01 -12.25
C PHE A 333 5.65 20.80 -11.40
N LYS A 334 6.31 21.90 -11.05
CA LYS A 334 7.61 21.89 -10.34
C LYS A 334 7.59 21.19 -8.99
N ASN A 335 6.43 21.17 -8.31
CA ASN A 335 6.29 20.68 -6.94
C ASN A 335 5.74 19.24 -6.86
N MET A 336 5.52 18.60 -8.00
CA MET A 336 4.87 17.30 -8.04
C MET A 336 5.78 16.20 -7.51
N THR A 337 5.20 15.33 -6.69
CA THR A 337 5.87 14.17 -6.09
C THR A 337 5.26 12.85 -6.54
N ILE A 338 3.97 12.82 -6.88
CA ILE A 338 3.25 11.61 -7.32
C ILE A 338 2.50 11.92 -8.60
N MET A 339 2.71 11.08 -9.62
CA MET A 339 2.00 11.08 -10.89
C MET A 339 1.47 9.67 -11.19
N GLU A 340 0.16 9.52 -11.31
CA GLU A 340 -0.50 8.23 -11.55
C GLU A 340 -1.48 8.28 -12.73
N PHE A 341 -1.31 7.38 -13.70
CA PHE A 341 -2.17 7.19 -14.86
C PHE A 341 -2.46 5.71 -15.04
N ASN A 342 -3.40 5.20 -14.26
CA ASN A 342 -3.83 3.82 -14.39
C ASN A 342 -5.02 3.75 -15.35
N ASP A 343 -5.03 2.79 -16.27
CA ASP A 343 -6.18 2.50 -17.16
C ASP A 343 -6.57 3.63 -18.10
N CYS A 344 -5.62 4.53 -18.37
CA CYS A 344 -5.79 5.63 -19.29
C CYS A 344 -5.62 5.15 -20.72
N ASN A 345 -6.59 4.38 -21.23
CA ASN A 345 -6.53 3.75 -22.56
C ASN A 345 -6.55 4.74 -23.74
N SER A 346 -6.68 6.05 -23.48
CA SER A 346 -6.52 7.11 -24.49
C SER A 346 -5.10 7.69 -24.52
N LEU A 347 -4.29 7.47 -23.48
CA LEU A 347 -2.95 8.03 -23.36
C LEU A 347 -2.00 7.31 -24.32
N THR A 348 -1.40 8.06 -25.24
CA THR A 348 -0.50 7.48 -26.26
C THR A 348 0.98 7.77 -25.99
N LYS A 349 1.27 8.82 -25.22
CA LYS A 349 2.64 9.28 -24.95
C LYS A 349 2.80 9.90 -23.56
N VAL A 350 3.88 9.54 -22.87
CA VAL A 350 4.40 10.31 -21.74
C VAL A 350 5.36 11.39 -22.27
N PRO A 351 5.11 12.68 -21.98
CA PRO A 351 5.84 13.82 -22.55
C PRO A 351 7.18 14.04 -21.83
N ASP A 352 7.88 15.10 -22.21
CA ASP A 352 9.04 15.59 -21.46
C ASP A 352 8.67 15.95 -20.00
N LEU A 353 9.32 15.25 -19.06
CA LEU A 353 9.20 15.46 -17.60
C LEU A 353 10.45 16.12 -16.99
N SER A 354 11.34 16.69 -17.81
CA SER A 354 12.58 17.37 -17.36
C SER A 354 12.34 18.48 -16.32
N SER A 355 11.15 19.08 -16.29
CA SER A 355 10.78 20.11 -15.32
C SER A 355 10.27 19.59 -13.97
N VAL A 356 10.04 18.27 -13.84
CA VAL A 356 9.43 17.61 -12.67
C VAL A 356 10.47 16.86 -11.83
N GLN A 357 11.52 17.56 -11.41
CA GLN A 357 12.66 16.94 -10.74
C GLN A 357 12.35 16.42 -9.32
N ASN A 358 11.24 16.83 -8.72
CA ASN A 358 10.83 16.39 -7.38
C ASN A 358 9.95 15.11 -7.39
N LEU A 359 9.72 14.52 -8.58
CA LEU A 359 8.88 13.34 -8.73
C LEU A 359 9.51 12.15 -7.99
N LYS A 360 8.74 11.54 -7.09
CA LYS A 360 9.13 10.35 -6.32
C LYS A 360 8.45 9.09 -6.86
N GLU A 361 7.25 9.22 -7.42
CA GLU A 361 6.47 8.10 -7.94
C GLU A 361 5.86 8.47 -9.29
N LEU A 362 6.12 7.60 -10.28
CA LEU A 362 5.49 7.64 -11.59
C LEU A 362 4.92 6.26 -11.89
N SER A 363 3.59 6.15 -11.86
CA SER A 363 2.86 4.92 -12.19
C SER A 363 1.97 5.19 -13.40
N VAL A 364 2.17 4.42 -14.47
CA VAL A 364 1.37 4.48 -15.69
C VAL A 364 0.99 3.05 -16.07
N GLU A 365 -0.01 2.49 -15.40
CA GLU A 365 -0.32 1.07 -15.51
C GLU A 365 -1.54 0.82 -16.39
N MET A 366 -1.59 -0.36 -17.02
CA MET A 366 -2.71 -0.84 -17.82
C MET A 366 -3.15 0.13 -18.94
N CYS A 367 -2.26 1.05 -19.34
CA CYS A 367 -2.48 1.99 -20.43
C CYS A 367 -2.19 1.33 -21.78
N THR A 368 -3.16 0.55 -22.28
CA THR A 368 -2.93 -0.31 -23.45
C THR A 368 -2.62 0.45 -24.74
N SER A 369 -2.96 1.73 -24.85
CA SER A 369 -2.64 2.58 -26.02
C SER A 369 -1.32 3.34 -25.93
N LEU A 370 -0.58 3.23 -24.80
CA LEU A 370 0.68 3.93 -24.61
C LEU A 370 1.74 3.35 -25.54
N VAL A 371 2.39 4.19 -26.36
CA VAL A 371 3.41 3.79 -27.34
C VAL A 371 4.80 4.31 -26.97
N GLU A 372 4.88 5.52 -26.43
CA GLU A 372 6.13 6.24 -26.23
C GLU A 372 6.24 6.84 -24.81
N VAL A 373 7.41 6.66 -24.21
CA VAL A 373 7.85 7.36 -23.00
C VAL A 373 9.08 8.19 -23.34
N HIS A 374 9.02 9.49 -23.10
CA HIS A 374 10.10 10.42 -23.41
C HIS A 374 11.37 10.15 -22.58
N ASP A 375 12.55 10.31 -23.19
CA ASP A 375 13.87 10.04 -22.60
C ASP A 375 14.14 10.74 -21.25
N SER A 376 13.53 11.91 -21.04
CA SER A 376 13.63 12.66 -19.77
C SER A 376 13.25 11.83 -18.55
N VAL A 377 12.33 10.87 -18.69
CA VAL A 377 11.90 9.98 -17.60
C VAL A 377 13.08 9.18 -17.06
N GLY A 378 14.04 8.80 -17.93
CA GLY A 378 15.26 8.09 -17.53
C GLY A 378 16.27 8.93 -16.74
N SER A 379 16.06 10.23 -16.58
CA SER A 379 16.97 11.15 -15.87
C SER A 379 16.37 11.78 -14.61
N LEU A 380 15.25 11.26 -14.09
CA LEU A 380 14.60 11.74 -12.87
C LEU A 380 15.29 11.18 -11.61
N GLU A 381 16.32 11.86 -11.11
CA GLU A 381 17.20 11.33 -10.06
C GLU A 381 16.49 11.02 -8.72
N ASN A 382 15.44 11.76 -8.37
CA ASN A 382 14.67 11.60 -7.13
C ASN A 382 13.56 10.53 -7.21
N LEU A 383 13.34 9.95 -8.39
CA LEU A 383 12.29 8.95 -8.61
C LEU A 383 12.61 7.70 -7.79
N CYS A 384 11.67 7.27 -6.95
CA CYS A 384 11.77 6.12 -6.06
C CYS A 384 11.04 4.89 -6.63
N GLU A 385 9.96 5.11 -7.37
CA GLU A 385 9.14 4.04 -7.94
C GLU A 385 8.70 4.42 -9.36
N LEU A 386 8.89 3.48 -10.30
CA LEU A 386 8.54 3.62 -11.70
C LEU A 386 7.82 2.37 -12.17
N SER A 387 6.58 2.53 -12.64
CA SER A 387 5.75 1.43 -13.12
C SER A 387 5.11 1.76 -14.46
N PHE A 388 5.25 0.84 -15.41
CA PHE A 388 4.50 0.80 -16.67
C PHE A 388 3.79 -0.55 -16.86
N TYR A 389 3.47 -1.24 -15.77
CA TYR A 389 2.82 -2.54 -15.75
C TYR A 389 1.63 -2.59 -16.74
N GLY A 390 1.54 -3.61 -17.59
CA GLY A 390 0.41 -3.81 -18.50
C GLY A 390 0.32 -2.86 -19.70
N CYS A 391 1.34 -2.02 -19.96
CA CYS A 391 1.39 -1.16 -21.15
C CYS A 391 1.76 -1.94 -22.42
N SER A 392 0.82 -2.74 -22.92
CA SER A 392 1.07 -3.75 -23.97
C SER A 392 1.57 -3.20 -25.32
N ASN A 393 1.25 -1.95 -25.69
CA ASN A 393 1.74 -1.30 -26.92
C ASN A 393 3.01 -0.45 -26.74
N LEU A 394 3.61 -0.41 -25.54
CA LEU A 394 4.80 0.38 -25.26
C LEU A 394 5.98 -0.12 -26.10
N ARG A 395 6.53 0.76 -26.94
CA ARG A 395 7.63 0.44 -27.87
C ARG A 395 8.87 1.30 -27.65
N ILE A 396 8.65 2.59 -27.38
CA ILE A 396 9.72 3.57 -27.18
C ILE A 396 9.80 3.86 -25.68
N PHE A 397 10.92 3.51 -25.09
CA PHE A 397 11.23 3.73 -23.68
C PHE A 397 12.57 4.48 -23.57
N PRO A 398 12.85 5.21 -22.46
CA PRO A 398 14.08 5.98 -22.34
C PRO A 398 15.34 5.18 -22.67
N ALA A 399 16.19 5.66 -23.57
CA ALA A 399 17.35 4.89 -24.04
C ALA A 399 18.40 4.60 -22.94
N SER A 400 18.45 5.41 -21.90
CA SER A 400 19.33 5.22 -20.75
C SER A 400 18.65 5.61 -19.43
N LEU A 401 18.88 4.80 -18.39
CA LEU A 401 18.39 5.05 -17.04
C LEU A 401 19.52 5.55 -16.13
N LYS A 402 19.29 6.70 -15.50
CA LYS A 402 20.17 7.38 -14.53
C LYS A 402 19.40 7.71 -13.25
N LEU A 403 18.60 6.75 -12.78
CA LEU A 403 17.60 6.94 -11.72
C LEU A 403 18.18 6.56 -10.35
N ARG A 404 19.00 7.44 -9.78
CA ARG A 404 19.82 7.15 -8.59
C ARG A 404 19.03 6.72 -7.35
N SER A 405 17.83 7.25 -7.14
CA SER A 405 16.97 6.93 -6.00
C SER A 405 15.95 5.81 -6.25
N LEU A 406 15.92 5.23 -7.46
CA LEU A 406 14.89 4.27 -7.84
C LEU A 406 15.05 2.99 -7.03
N ARG A 407 13.96 2.54 -6.40
CA ARG A 407 13.88 1.30 -5.61
C ARG A 407 13.17 0.18 -6.35
N LYS A 408 12.11 0.52 -7.08
CA LYS A 408 11.25 -0.45 -7.77
C LYS A 408 11.04 -0.01 -9.23
N LEU A 409 11.27 -0.94 -10.17
CA LEU A 409 10.98 -0.77 -11.59
C LEU A 409 10.12 -1.94 -12.10
N TYR A 410 8.90 -1.63 -12.54
CA TYR A 410 7.95 -2.59 -13.08
C TYR A 410 7.65 -2.28 -14.55
N LEU A 411 7.95 -3.21 -15.44
CA LEU A 411 7.61 -3.15 -16.87
C LEU A 411 6.89 -4.43 -17.32
N ASP A 412 6.32 -5.20 -16.38
CA ASP A 412 5.67 -6.46 -16.73
C ASP A 412 4.51 -6.23 -17.70
N ASP A 413 4.23 -7.24 -18.51
CA ASP A 413 3.17 -7.24 -19.53
C ASP A 413 3.31 -6.14 -20.61
N CYS A 414 4.47 -5.46 -20.70
CA CYS A 414 4.85 -4.60 -21.82
C CYS A 414 5.26 -5.44 -23.05
N SER A 415 4.31 -6.16 -23.61
CA SER A 415 4.53 -7.17 -24.67
C SER A 415 5.04 -6.63 -26.02
N SER A 416 5.05 -5.30 -26.23
CA SER A 416 5.67 -4.66 -27.41
C SER A 416 7.09 -4.13 -27.16
N LEU A 417 7.56 -4.13 -25.90
CA LEU A 417 8.87 -3.58 -25.52
C LEU A 417 9.97 -4.58 -25.88
N ARG A 418 10.78 -4.25 -26.88
CA ARG A 418 11.81 -5.17 -27.44
C ARG A 418 13.20 -5.03 -26.84
N SER A 419 13.51 -3.87 -26.27
CA SER A 419 14.84 -3.56 -25.75
C SER A 419 14.72 -2.96 -24.35
N PHE A 420 15.50 -3.49 -23.42
CA PHE A 420 15.71 -2.86 -22.11
C PHE A 420 16.83 -1.81 -22.21
N PRO A 421 16.70 -0.65 -21.55
CA PRO A 421 17.65 0.46 -21.71
C PRO A 421 18.99 0.25 -20.99
N GLU A 422 20.01 1.00 -21.43
CA GLU A 422 21.33 1.00 -20.79
C GLU A 422 21.29 1.69 -19.41
N ILE A 423 21.87 1.07 -18.40
CA ILE A 423 22.02 1.66 -17.06
C ILE A 423 23.22 2.59 -17.06
N GLY A 424 22.95 3.90 -17.19
CA GLY A 424 23.96 4.93 -17.44
C GLY A 424 24.74 5.39 -16.20
N CYS A 425 24.43 4.89 -15.00
CA CYS A 425 25.16 5.14 -13.77
C CYS A 425 24.93 4.02 -12.73
N GLU A 426 25.76 3.96 -11.68
CA GLU A 426 25.50 3.09 -10.51
C GLU A 426 24.17 3.46 -9.84
N MET A 427 23.21 2.51 -9.82
CA MET A 427 21.88 2.67 -9.22
C MET A 427 21.80 1.87 -7.92
N LYS A 428 22.39 2.41 -6.85
CA LYS A 428 22.56 1.75 -5.54
C LYS A 428 21.29 1.63 -4.70
N SER A 429 20.12 1.98 -5.22
CA SER A 429 18.86 1.92 -4.50
C SER A 429 17.88 0.91 -5.08
N LEU A 430 18.11 0.41 -6.30
CA LEU A 430 17.15 -0.45 -6.98
C LEU A 430 17.21 -1.85 -6.39
N THR A 431 16.13 -2.26 -5.74
CA THR A 431 16.01 -3.59 -5.10
C THR A 431 15.14 -4.53 -5.92
N LYS A 432 14.15 -4.03 -6.67
CA LYS A 432 13.24 -4.86 -7.46
C LYS A 432 13.16 -4.40 -8.92
N LEU A 433 13.45 -5.31 -9.85
CA LEU A 433 13.29 -5.15 -11.29
C LEU A 433 12.39 -6.27 -11.85
N SER A 434 11.28 -5.88 -12.46
CA SER A 434 10.30 -6.82 -13.00
C SER A 434 10.05 -6.50 -14.48
N LEU A 435 10.32 -7.47 -15.34
CA LEU A 435 10.28 -7.37 -16.81
C LEU A 435 9.45 -8.50 -17.42
N SER A 436 8.56 -9.09 -16.63
CA SER A 436 7.89 -10.33 -16.99
C SER A 436 6.93 -10.13 -18.16
N CYS A 437 6.73 -11.14 -19.00
CA CYS A 437 5.84 -11.09 -20.16
C CYS A 437 6.18 -9.95 -21.17
N THR A 438 7.41 -9.46 -21.17
CA THR A 438 7.88 -8.46 -22.17
C THR A 438 8.42 -9.13 -23.44
N ALA A 439 8.60 -8.33 -24.50
CA ALA A 439 9.25 -8.76 -25.73
C ALA A 439 10.77 -8.50 -25.73
N VAL A 440 11.37 -8.23 -24.57
CA VAL A 440 12.80 -7.89 -24.46
C VAL A 440 13.65 -9.04 -25.00
N GLU A 441 14.53 -8.71 -25.95
CA GLU A 441 15.36 -9.71 -26.63
C GLU A 441 16.67 -10.01 -25.87
N GLU A 442 17.21 -9.02 -25.17
CA GLU A 442 18.44 -9.13 -24.37
C GLU A 442 18.48 -8.06 -23.26
N LEU A 443 19.20 -8.36 -22.17
CA LEU A 443 19.55 -7.38 -21.14
C LEU A 443 20.98 -6.84 -21.40
N PRO A 444 21.21 -5.53 -21.21
CA PRO A 444 22.52 -4.93 -21.42
C PRO A 444 23.53 -5.36 -20.36
N LEU A 445 24.83 -5.29 -20.68
CA LEU A 445 25.90 -5.58 -19.71
C LEU A 445 25.89 -4.60 -18.54
N SER A 446 25.37 -3.38 -18.74
CA SER A 446 25.20 -2.37 -17.71
C SER A 446 24.20 -2.76 -16.61
N ILE A 447 23.48 -3.90 -16.74
CA ILE A 447 22.70 -4.48 -15.63
C ILE A 447 23.56 -4.72 -14.38
N GLY A 448 24.88 -4.89 -14.55
CA GLY A 448 25.84 -4.99 -13.45
C GLY A 448 25.96 -3.72 -12.59
N ASN A 449 25.45 -2.58 -13.03
CA ASN A 449 25.42 -1.33 -12.27
C ASN A 449 24.29 -1.30 -11.21
N LEU A 450 23.49 -2.36 -11.11
CA LEU A 450 22.40 -2.53 -10.15
C LEU A 450 22.89 -3.28 -8.90
N ASP A 451 23.89 -2.74 -8.21
CA ASP A 451 24.60 -3.43 -7.12
C ASP A 451 23.67 -3.97 -6.01
N ARG A 452 22.58 -3.26 -5.69
CA ARG A 452 21.62 -3.59 -4.63
C ARG A 452 20.37 -4.33 -5.12
N LEU A 453 20.41 -4.89 -6.33
CA LEU A 453 19.28 -5.61 -6.87
C LEU A 453 19.07 -6.90 -6.08
N ASP A 454 17.95 -6.98 -5.38
CA ASP A 454 17.55 -8.14 -4.57
C ASP A 454 16.68 -9.09 -5.39
N ALA A 455 15.80 -8.55 -6.25
CA ALA A 455 14.83 -9.31 -7.02
C ALA A 455 14.82 -8.95 -8.51
N LEU A 456 14.95 -9.98 -9.37
CA LEU A 456 14.87 -9.89 -10.83
C LEU A 456 13.86 -10.89 -11.40
N PHE A 457 12.78 -10.37 -11.99
CA PHE A 457 11.73 -11.17 -12.62
C PHE A 457 11.72 -10.96 -14.15
N LEU A 458 11.79 -12.09 -14.87
CA LEU A 458 11.93 -12.23 -16.31
C LEU A 458 11.03 -13.36 -16.86
N HIS A 459 10.07 -13.86 -16.07
CA HIS A 459 9.15 -14.91 -16.54
C HIS A 459 8.34 -14.41 -17.75
N GLY A 460 7.87 -15.29 -18.62
CA GLY A 460 7.02 -14.93 -19.76
C GLY A 460 7.72 -14.24 -20.94
N CYS A 461 9.01 -13.96 -20.87
CA CYS A 461 9.76 -13.23 -21.91
C CYS A 461 10.06 -14.12 -23.13
N LYS A 462 9.04 -14.36 -23.97
CA LYS A 462 9.10 -15.28 -25.13
C LYS A 462 10.22 -14.94 -26.12
N ASN A 463 10.59 -13.67 -26.25
CA ASN A 463 11.60 -13.20 -27.21
C ASN A 463 13.01 -13.09 -26.64
N LEU A 464 13.20 -13.34 -25.35
CA LEU A 464 14.49 -13.25 -24.68
C LEU A 464 15.43 -14.32 -25.25
N LYS A 465 16.54 -13.89 -25.85
CA LYS A 465 17.54 -14.75 -26.53
C LYS A 465 18.83 -14.88 -25.76
N ARG A 466 19.22 -13.85 -25.00
CA ARG A 466 20.52 -13.73 -24.35
C ARG A 466 20.39 -13.02 -23.00
N LEU A 467 21.11 -13.52 -22.00
CA LEU A 467 21.27 -12.90 -20.69
C LEU A 467 22.76 -12.79 -20.34
N PRO A 468 23.21 -11.68 -19.75
CA PRO A 468 24.57 -11.53 -19.25
C PRO A 468 24.73 -12.28 -17.92
N ILE A 469 24.63 -13.60 -17.96
CA ILE A 469 24.47 -14.43 -16.75
C ILE A 469 25.64 -14.28 -15.78
N ASN A 470 26.87 -14.13 -16.30
CA ASN A 470 28.05 -13.90 -15.47
C ASN A 470 27.97 -12.60 -14.65
N ILE A 471 27.25 -11.61 -15.16
CA ILE A 471 27.04 -10.32 -14.47
C ILE A 471 25.94 -10.48 -13.43
N ILE A 472 24.80 -11.08 -13.81
CA ILE A 472 23.67 -11.33 -12.92
C ILE A 472 24.11 -12.16 -11.69
N LEU A 473 24.91 -13.22 -11.90
CA LEU A 473 25.42 -14.06 -10.82
C LEU A 473 26.46 -13.39 -9.92
N ARG A 474 27.04 -12.25 -10.34
CA ARG A 474 27.97 -11.45 -9.52
C ARG A 474 27.27 -10.39 -8.69
N LEU A 475 25.96 -10.21 -8.87
CA LEU A 475 25.17 -9.30 -8.03
C LEU A 475 25.09 -9.89 -6.62
N GLN A 476 25.82 -9.28 -5.69
CA GLN A 476 26.02 -9.81 -4.33
C GLN A 476 24.76 -9.79 -3.45
N HIS A 477 23.72 -9.09 -3.90
CA HIS A 477 22.49 -8.87 -3.16
C HIS A 477 21.29 -9.62 -3.76
N LEU A 478 21.45 -10.27 -4.92
CA LEU A 478 20.35 -10.93 -5.60
C LEU A 478 19.91 -12.19 -4.83
N THR A 479 18.69 -12.14 -4.28
CA THR A 479 18.03 -13.22 -3.52
C THR A 479 16.97 -13.92 -4.35
N ASP A 480 16.27 -13.16 -5.20
CA ASP A 480 15.08 -13.61 -5.92
C ASP A 480 15.31 -13.55 -7.42
N LEU A 481 15.25 -14.70 -8.08
CA LEU A 481 15.45 -14.80 -9.52
C LEU A 481 14.38 -15.65 -10.18
N GLY A 482 13.49 -15.01 -10.93
CA GLY A 482 12.49 -15.69 -11.75
C GLY A 482 12.79 -15.52 -13.22
N ILE A 483 13.37 -16.52 -13.88
CA ILE A 483 13.79 -16.40 -15.31
C ILE A 483 12.86 -17.16 -16.26
N PHE A 484 11.87 -17.91 -15.75
CA PHE A 484 11.20 -18.94 -16.55
C PHE A 484 9.70 -19.04 -16.35
N GLY A 485 9.09 -19.68 -17.35
CA GLY A 485 7.65 -19.70 -17.59
C GLY A 485 7.37 -19.02 -18.92
N GLY A 486 7.44 -19.74 -20.05
CA GLY A 486 7.19 -19.16 -21.37
C GLY A 486 8.35 -18.42 -22.06
N CYS A 487 9.58 -18.39 -21.50
CA CYS A 487 10.80 -17.86 -22.15
C CYS A 487 11.38 -18.82 -23.22
N THR A 488 10.56 -19.19 -24.21
CA THR A 488 10.85 -20.32 -25.13
C THR A 488 12.07 -20.13 -26.05
N ASN A 489 12.40 -18.90 -26.46
CA ASN A 489 13.54 -18.66 -27.37
C ASN A 489 14.91 -18.74 -26.68
N LEU A 490 14.97 -18.53 -25.37
CA LEU A 490 16.18 -18.73 -24.59
C LEU A 490 16.58 -20.22 -24.57
N VAL A 491 15.59 -21.12 -24.69
CA VAL A 491 15.76 -22.58 -24.69
C VAL A 491 15.99 -23.15 -26.10
N LYS A 492 15.34 -22.61 -27.15
CA LYS A 492 15.46 -23.16 -28.53
C LYS A 492 16.87 -23.14 -29.11
N LYS A 493 17.72 -22.19 -28.71
CA LYS A 493 19.13 -22.13 -29.16
C LYS A 493 20.04 -23.16 -28.45
N ILE A 494 19.49 -24.00 -27.57
CA ILE A 494 20.18 -25.10 -26.87
C ILE A 494 20.16 -26.39 -27.71
N GLY A 495 19.30 -26.49 -28.74
CA GLY A 495 19.19 -27.68 -29.58
C GLY A 495 20.02 -27.60 -30.86
N TYR A 496 20.96 -28.57 -30.99
CA TYR A 496 21.66 -29.01 -32.22
C TYR A 496 23.06 -28.50 -32.56
N ASP A 497 23.98 -28.58 -31.60
CA ASP A 497 25.42 -28.68 -31.90
C ASP A 497 26.03 -29.85 -31.11
N GLY A 498 25.48 -31.04 -31.32
CA GLY A 498 26.05 -32.28 -30.83
C GLY A 498 27.38 -32.61 -31.50
N GLN A 499 28.44 -31.83 -31.24
CA GLN A 499 29.84 -32.23 -31.47
C GLN A 499 30.96 -31.32 -30.91
N SER A 500 30.72 -30.33 -30.02
CA SER A 500 31.83 -29.43 -29.60
C SER A 500 32.08 -29.24 -28.10
N ILE A 501 31.43 -29.99 -27.19
CA ILE A 501 31.73 -29.91 -25.73
C ILE A 501 32.64 -31.06 -25.28
N LEU A 502 33.73 -31.32 -26.01
CA LEU A 502 34.82 -32.19 -25.53
C LEU A 502 36.23 -31.61 -25.77
N THR A 503 36.38 -30.30 -26.05
CA THR A 503 37.74 -29.72 -26.20
C THR A 503 37.87 -28.29 -25.69
N ILE A 504 37.32 -28.00 -24.51
CA ILE A 504 37.85 -26.91 -23.68
C ILE A 504 37.96 -27.42 -22.23
N GLY A 505 38.71 -28.50 -22.08
CA GLY A 505 39.21 -28.99 -20.81
C GLY A 505 40.73 -29.14 -20.94
N SER A 506 41.44 -28.47 -20.04
CA SER A 506 42.88 -28.57 -19.76
C SER A 506 43.82 -27.54 -20.38
N THR A 507 44.26 -26.62 -19.50
CA THR A 507 45.62 -26.08 -19.37
C THR A 507 46.21 -25.27 -20.53
N ARG A 508 46.15 -23.92 -20.46
CA ARG A 508 47.23 -22.97 -20.84
C ARG A 508 46.83 -21.47 -20.78
N LEU A 509 46.21 -21.01 -19.70
CA LEU A 509 45.91 -19.57 -19.49
C LEU A 509 46.77 -18.92 -18.40
N VAL A 510 47.96 -19.44 -18.12
CA VAL A 510 48.90 -18.82 -17.16
C VAL A 510 50.16 -18.23 -17.82
N ASP A 511 50.47 -18.54 -19.09
CA ASP A 511 51.79 -18.17 -19.65
C ASP A 511 51.80 -17.12 -20.78
N GLU A 512 50.67 -16.54 -21.21
CA GLU A 512 50.65 -15.59 -22.35
C GLU A 512 50.27 -14.13 -22.00
N ILE A 513 50.46 -13.70 -20.75
CA ILE A 513 50.36 -12.26 -20.37
C ILE A 513 51.74 -11.58 -20.31
N SER A 514 52.83 -12.28 -20.65
CA SER A 514 54.18 -11.70 -20.67
C SER A 514 54.81 -11.79 -22.05
N SER A 515 54.33 -11.03 -23.02
CA SER A 515 55.10 -10.45 -24.13
C SER A 515 54.15 -9.83 -25.16
N ASN A 516 54.27 -8.50 -25.33
CA ASN A 516 54.09 -7.73 -26.58
C ASN A 516 53.44 -6.37 -26.27
N GLU A 517 54.21 -5.50 -25.61
CA GLU A 517 54.20 -4.08 -25.93
C GLU A 517 55.05 -3.84 -27.20
N GLU A 518 54.74 -2.77 -27.93
CA GLU A 518 55.37 -2.24 -29.14
C GLU A 518 54.87 -2.79 -30.49
N GLN A 519 54.00 -2.03 -31.17
CA GLN A 519 54.43 -1.12 -32.25
C GLN A 519 53.24 -0.28 -32.79
N LEU A 520 53.51 1.02 -32.90
CA LEU A 520 52.66 2.11 -33.39
C LEU A 520 52.62 2.20 -34.93
N GLN A 521 51.71 3.08 -35.41
CA GLN A 521 51.71 3.86 -36.66
C GLN A 521 50.74 3.35 -37.73
N GLU A 522 49.98 4.17 -38.47
CA GLU A 522 49.68 5.61 -38.56
C GLU A 522 48.74 5.70 -39.80
N LEU A 523 47.77 6.62 -39.83
CA LEU A 523 47.32 7.39 -41.01
C LEU A 523 45.92 7.99 -40.82
N VAL A 524 45.88 9.32 -40.90
CA VAL A 524 44.74 10.27 -40.89
C VAL A 524 45.17 11.42 -41.85
N PRO A 525 44.31 12.29 -42.45
CA PRO A 525 43.01 12.22 -43.15
C PRO A 525 43.08 12.94 -44.56
N PRO A 526 42.01 13.47 -45.24
CA PRO A 526 41.29 14.71 -44.84
C PRO A 526 39.77 14.86 -45.16
N THR A 527 39.02 15.35 -44.16
CA THR A 527 38.00 16.43 -44.10
C THR A 527 37.06 16.80 -45.29
N ASN A 528 35.73 16.88 -45.08
CA ASN A 528 34.96 18.15 -44.89
C ASN A 528 33.40 18.07 -44.88
N SER A 529 32.81 18.80 -43.91
CA SER A 529 31.43 19.34 -43.76
C SER A 529 30.25 18.37 -43.50
N SER A 530 29.22 18.65 -42.70
CA SER A 530 28.94 19.57 -41.57
C SER A 530 27.54 19.21 -41.04
N ASN A 531 27.35 19.26 -39.71
CA ASN A 531 26.09 19.23 -38.93
C ASN A 531 25.36 17.89 -38.70
N GLY A 532 25.44 17.41 -37.45
CA GLY A 532 24.51 16.45 -36.84
C GLY A 532 25.21 15.42 -35.94
N SER A 533 24.96 15.47 -34.62
CA SER A 533 25.36 14.52 -33.56
C SER A 533 26.40 15.04 -32.57
N SER A 534 25.93 15.71 -31.52
CA SER A 534 26.67 15.87 -30.27
C SER A 534 26.15 14.86 -29.23
N ALA A 535 26.36 13.57 -29.51
CA ALA A 535 26.28 12.48 -28.52
C ALA A 535 27.41 11.44 -28.66
N LEU A 536 28.37 11.67 -29.58
CA LEU A 536 29.48 10.75 -29.88
C LEU A 536 30.83 11.27 -29.38
N GLN A 537 30.89 11.85 -28.17
CA GLN A 537 32.16 12.24 -27.53
C GLN A 537 32.23 11.91 -26.03
N VAL A 538 31.75 10.72 -25.65
CA VAL A 538 32.22 10.03 -24.44
C VAL A 538 32.53 8.58 -24.81
N LEU A 539 33.50 8.41 -25.71
CA LEU A 539 34.05 7.11 -26.10
C LEU A 539 35.57 7.22 -26.07
N ASN A 540 36.12 7.46 -24.89
CA ASN A 540 37.47 7.02 -24.58
C ASN A 540 37.76 7.04 -23.07
N ARG A 541 37.39 5.96 -22.38
CA ARG A 541 38.20 5.43 -21.28
C ARG A 541 37.88 3.95 -21.05
N GLN A 542 38.83 3.13 -21.49
CA GLN A 542 39.17 1.78 -21.01
C GLN A 542 38.31 0.60 -21.50
N ASN A 543 38.67 0.18 -22.72
CA ASN A 543 38.78 -1.21 -23.19
C ASN A 543 38.52 -2.31 -22.15
N CYS A 544 37.33 -2.91 -22.20
CA CYS A 544 37.09 -4.28 -21.76
C CYS A 544 35.76 -4.86 -22.30
N PHE A 545 35.29 -4.52 -23.51
CA PHE A 545 33.91 -4.89 -23.91
C PHE A 545 33.75 -5.27 -25.39
N GLN A 546 34.64 -6.11 -25.92
CA GLN A 546 34.34 -6.85 -27.15
C GLN A 546 34.72 -8.31 -26.99
N SER A 547 33.79 -9.12 -26.48
CA SER A 547 33.69 -10.51 -26.93
C SER A 547 32.27 -11.01 -26.72
N GLU A 548 31.76 -11.78 -27.69
CA GLU A 548 30.49 -12.52 -27.62
C GLU A 548 30.47 -13.57 -26.48
N SER A 549 31.54 -13.66 -25.68
CA SER A 549 31.73 -14.63 -24.59
C SER A 549 30.98 -14.31 -23.30
N ASN A 550 30.29 -13.17 -23.20
CA ASN A 550 29.57 -12.76 -21.98
C ASN A 550 28.09 -13.19 -21.95
N PHE A 551 27.54 -13.73 -23.04
CA PHE A 551 26.15 -14.14 -23.15
C PHE A 551 26.06 -15.66 -23.31
N PHE A 552 25.53 -16.36 -22.31
CA PHE A 552 25.45 -17.81 -22.33
C PHE A 552 24.01 -18.35 -22.39
N PRO A 553 23.77 -19.54 -23.00
CA PRO A 553 22.52 -20.27 -22.87
C PRO A 553 22.26 -20.73 -21.42
N ILE A 554 21.02 -21.11 -21.13
CA ILE A 554 20.58 -21.56 -19.79
C ILE A 554 21.25 -22.86 -19.36
N SER A 555 21.61 -23.73 -20.29
CA SER A 555 22.41 -24.90 -19.95
C SER A 555 23.73 -24.48 -19.28
N SER A 556 24.24 -23.28 -19.60
CA SER A 556 25.38 -22.68 -18.92
C SER A 556 25.04 -21.96 -17.61
N PHE A 557 23.77 -21.55 -17.39
CA PHE A 557 23.28 -21.01 -16.12
C PHE A 557 23.69 -21.93 -14.97
N PHE A 558 23.50 -23.24 -15.19
CA PHE A 558 23.82 -24.26 -14.22
C PHE A 558 25.30 -24.66 -14.21
N THR A 559 26.07 -24.52 -15.30
CA THR A 559 27.51 -24.90 -15.31
C THR A 559 28.44 -23.83 -14.74
N LEU A 560 27.94 -22.60 -14.55
CA LEU A 560 28.74 -21.44 -14.11
C LEU A 560 28.64 -21.15 -12.59
N PHE A 561 27.90 -21.99 -11.84
CA PHE A 561 27.80 -21.88 -10.38
C PHE A 561 29.10 -22.28 -9.67
N ASN A 562 30.03 -21.34 -9.54
CA ASN A 562 31.06 -21.41 -8.51
C ASN A 562 30.51 -20.81 -7.22
N SER A 563 29.93 -21.66 -6.34
CA SER A 563 29.83 -21.54 -4.87
C SER A 563 29.59 -20.15 -4.19
N SER A 564 29.07 -19.15 -4.90
CA SER A 564 29.00 -17.74 -4.47
C SER A 564 27.61 -17.11 -4.62
N ALA A 565 26.55 -17.91 -4.78
CA ALA A 565 25.21 -17.36 -4.98
C ALA A 565 24.53 -17.06 -3.64
N THR A 566 24.11 -15.81 -3.44
CA THR A 566 23.16 -15.36 -2.39
C THR A 566 21.71 -15.73 -2.67
N LEU A 567 21.47 -16.44 -3.78
CA LEU A 567 20.15 -16.76 -4.28
C LEU A 567 19.40 -17.68 -3.32
N THR A 568 18.30 -17.19 -2.75
CA THR A 568 17.41 -17.91 -1.83
C THR A 568 16.18 -18.45 -2.53
N ILE A 569 15.68 -17.74 -3.55
CA ILE A 569 14.47 -18.08 -4.28
C ILE A 569 14.78 -18.19 -5.78
N LEU A 570 14.49 -19.35 -6.36
CA LEU A 570 14.64 -19.62 -7.78
C LEU A 570 13.31 -20.10 -8.35
N ASN A 571 12.73 -19.29 -9.25
CA ASN A 571 11.51 -19.65 -9.95
C ASN A 571 11.80 -20.09 -11.40
N LEU A 572 11.56 -21.38 -11.65
CA LEU A 572 11.71 -22.09 -12.91
C LEU A 572 10.37 -22.56 -13.50
N SER A 573 9.23 -22.20 -12.91
CA SER A 573 7.89 -22.68 -13.29
C SER A 573 7.59 -22.48 -14.78
N GLY A 574 6.84 -23.38 -15.41
CA GLY A 574 6.43 -23.32 -16.82
C GLY A 574 7.59 -23.48 -17.82
N SER A 575 8.68 -24.11 -17.40
CA SER A 575 9.83 -24.40 -18.25
C SER A 575 9.66 -25.68 -19.08
N GLU A 576 10.33 -25.72 -20.23
CA GLU A 576 10.33 -26.85 -21.16
C GLU A 576 11.61 -27.73 -21.08
N PHE A 577 12.34 -27.74 -19.96
CA PHE A 577 13.50 -28.62 -19.80
C PHE A 577 13.09 -30.03 -19.34
N ILE A 578 13.93 -31.01 -19.68
CA ILE A 578 13.69 -32.43 -19.38
C ILE A 578 14.16 -32.78 -17.96
N SER A 579 15.24 -32.17 -17.49
CA SER A 579 15.78 -32.44 -16.16
C SER A 579 16.36 -31.19 -15.50
N VAL A 580 16.25 -31.12 -14.16
CA VAL A 580 16.98 -30.13 -13.38
C VAL A 580 18.46 -30.53 -13.34
N PRO A 581 19.41 -29.69 -13.79
CA PRO A 581 20.82 -30.05 -13.82
C PRO A 581 21.40 -30.30 -12.43
N THR A 582 22.29 -31.30 -12.31
CA THR A 582 22.90 -31.70 -11.02
C THR A 582 23.74 -30.60 -10.37
N SER A 583 24.23 -29.63 -11.14
CA SER A 583 24.96 -28.49 -10.60
C SER A 583 24.10 -27.51 -9.80
N ILE A 584 22.77 -27.68 -9.77
CA ILE A 584 21.87 -26.94 -8.85
C ILE A 584 22.30 -27.11 -7.38
N LYS A 585 22.96 -28.22 -7.01
CA LYS A 585 23.52 -28.42 -5.66
C LYS A 585 24.51 -27.35 -5.22
N GLY A 586 25.12 -26.64 -6.17
CA GLY A 586 26.06 -25.55 -5.91
C GLY A 586 25.39 -24.29 -5.35
N LEU A 587 24.07 -24.18 -5.46
CA LEU A 587 23.26 -23.09 -4.90
C LEU A 587 23.02 -23.29 -3.40
N VAL A 588 24.08 -23.25 -2.61
CA VAL A 588 24.01 -23.58 -1.17
C VAL A 588 23.08 -22.65 -0.36
N ALA A 589 22.80 -21.44 -0.83
CA ALA A 589 21.87 -20.51 -0.19
C ALA A 589 20.41 -20.71 -0.61
N LEU A 590 20.12 -21.57 -1.59
CA LEU A 590 18.77 -21.72 -2.13
C LEU A 590 17.85 -22.42 -1.12
N GLU A 591 16.76 -21.74 -0.79
CA GLU A 591 15.73 -22.18 0.15
C GLU A 591 14.45 -22.59 -0.61
N MET A 592 14.05 -21.85 -1.64
CA MET A 592 12.80 -22.12 -2.38
C MET A 592 13.05 -22.35 -3.86
N LEU A 593 12.49 -23.43 -4.39
CA LEU A 593 12.57 -23.81 -5.80
C LEU A 593 11.17 -24.02 -6.37
N TYR A 594 10.75 -23.14 -7.28
CA TYR A 594 9.47 -23.25 -7.99
C TYR A 594 9.68 -23.86 -9.38
N LEU A 595 8.93 -24.90 -9.69
CA LEU A 595 8.98 -25.74 -10.89
C LEU A 595 7.56 -26.01 -11.44
N SER A 596 6.54 -25.31 -10.95
CA SER A 596 5.14 -25.56 -11.28
C SER A 596 4.88 -25.51 -12.79
N TYR A 597 4.08 -26.42 -13.33
CA TYR A 597 3.69 -26.52 -14.73
C TYR A 597 4.84 -26.74 -15.72
N CYS A 598 5.96 -27.34 -15.30
CA CYS A 598 7.02 -27.80 -16.22
C CYS A 598 6.61 -29.12 -16.91
N GLU A 599 5.78 -29.05 -17.95
CA GLU A 599 5.15 -30.25 -18.54
C GLU A 599 6.14 -31.28 -19.13
N LYS A 600 7.35 -30.86 -19.53
CA LYS A 600 8.41 -31.75 -20.08
C LYS A 600 9.40 -32.24 -19.04
N LEU A 601 9.32 -31.78 -17.79
CA LEU A 601 10.24 -32.17 -16.75
C LEU A 601 10.01 -33.63 -16.39
N GLU A 602 10.98 -34.50 -16.70
CA GLU A 602 10.95 -35.94 -16.43
C GLU A 602 11.67 -36.30 -15.13
N GLU A 603 12.72 -35.56 -14.76
CA GLU A 603 13.54 -35.89 -13.59
C GLU A 603 14.13 -34.71 -12.81
N ILE A 604 14.13 -34.83 -11.47
CA ILE A 604 14.81 -33.96 -10.51
C ILE A 604 15.80 -34.83 -9.74
N LEU A 605 17.07 -34.84 -10.16
CA LEU A 605 18.05 -35.81 -9.66
C LEU A 605 18.74 -35.37 -8.35
N GLU A 606 19.04 -34.08 -8.20
CA GLU A 606 19.73 -33.51 -7.05
C GLU A 606 19.05 -32.19 -6.64
N LEU A 607 19.12 -31.87 -5.35
CA LEU A 607 18.64 -30.61 -4.78
C LEU A 607 19.77 -29.90 -4.03
N PRO A 608 19.68 -28.58 -3.85
CA PRO A 608 20.58 -27.85 -2.96
C PRO A 608 20.49 -28.31 -1.49
N PRO A 609 21.57 -28.15 -0.71
CA PRO A 609 21.64 -28.68 0.65
C PRO A 609 20.76 -27.95 1.69
N ASN A 610 20.38 -26.69 1.45
CA ASN A 610 19.57 -25.87 2.36
C ASN A 610 18.14 -25.63 1.85
N ILE A 611 17.72 -26.36 0.82
CA ILE A 611 16.36 -26.21 0.27
C ILE A 611 15.32 -26.52 1.36
N THR A 612 14.29 -25.68 1.45
CA THR A 612 13.17 -25.77 2.38
C THR A 612 11.85 -26.05 1.65
N LEU A 613 11.69 -25.54 0.42
CA LEU A 613 10.48 -25.69 -0.38
C LEU A 613 10.79 -26.08 -1.83
N VAL A 614 10.08 -27.09 -2.34
CA VAL A 614 10.05 -27.43 -3.76
C VAL A 614 8.61 -27.49 -4.23
N GLU A 615 8.20 -26.56 -5.09
CA GLU A 615 6.87 -26.56 -5.71
C GLU A 615 6.98 -27.10 -7.13
N ALA A 616 6.46 -28.28 -7.42
CA ALA A 616 6.49 -28.88 -8.77
C ALA A 616 5.08 -29.26 -9.24
N GLN A 617 4.05 -28.57 -8.76
CA GLN A 617 2.66 -28.77 -9.14
C GLN A 617 2.50 -28.85 -10.67
N GLY A 618 1.72 -29.80 -11.20
CA GLY A 618 1.39 -29.87 -12.62
C GLY A 618 2.52 -30.33 -13.55
N CYS A 619 3.63 -30.87 -13.03
CA CYS A 619 4.69 -31.48 -13.83
C CYS A 619 4.30 -32.89 -14.31
N LYS A 620 3.44 -32.95 -15.35
CA LYS A 620 2.85 -34.21 -15.85
C LYS A 620 3.85 -35.29 -16.28
N SER A 621 5.04 -34.90 -16.77
CA SER A 621 6.06 -35.85 -17.21
C SER A 621 6.99 -36.34 -16.10
N LEU A 622 6.91 -35.79 -14.89
CA LEU A 622 7.87 -36.04 -13.83
C LEU A 622 7.74 -37.48 -13.34
N GLU A 623 8.79 -38.27 -13.54
CA GLU A 623 8.83 -39.70 -13.20
C GLU A 623 9.94 -40.03 -12.20
N ARG A 624 10.99 -39.21 -12.10
CA ARG A 624 12.17 -39.53 -11.28
C ARG A 624 12.52 -38.37 -10.38
N PHE A 625 12.19 -38.50 -9.09
CA PHE A 625 12.63 -37.58 -8.05
C PHE A 625 13.15 -38.38 -6.85
N PRO A 626 14.45 -38.75 -6.83
CA PRO A 626 14.99 -39.68 -5.84
C PRO A 626 14.84 -39.23 -4.39
N GLU A 627 14.78 -37.93 -4.11
CA GLU A 627 14.59 -37.43 -2.73
C GLU A 627 13.22 -37.84 -2.18
N VAL A 628 12.17 -37.87 -3.00
CA VAL A 628 10.84 -38.37 -2.62
C VAL A 628 10.90 -39.85 -2.26
N SER A 629 11.59 -40.65 -3.07
CA SER A 629 11.80 -42.08 -2.78
C SER A 629 12.54 -42.29 -1.47
N ARG A 630 13.58 -41.48 -1.18
CA ARG A 630 14.34 -41.55 0.08
C ARG A 630 13.50 -41.16 1.29
N ILE A 631 12.67 -40.12 1.18
CA ILE A 631 11.72 -39.70 2.23
C ILE A 631 10.69 -40.80 2.52
N MET A 632 10.29 -41.58 1.51
CA MET A 632 9.36 -42.69 1.69
C MET A 632 10.02 -43.96 2.26
N GLU A 633 11.29 -44.23 1.93
CA GLU A 633 12.04 -45.41 2.38
C GLU A 633 12.66 -45.25 3.77
N PHE A 634 13.03 -44.02 4.17
CA PHE A 634 13.64 -43.69 5.45
C PHE A 634 12.87 -42.52 6.11
N ASN A 635 12.68 -42.58 7.44
CA ASN A 635 12.05 -41.52 8.27
C ASN A 635 12.83 -40.17 8.31
N GLY A 636 13.49 -39.78 7.23
CA GLY A 636 14.18 -38.49 7.12
C GLY A 636 14.74 -38.25 5.73
N SER A 637 14.52 -37.03 5.23
CA SER A 637 15.30 -36.47 4.14
C SER A 637 16.78 -36.36 4.56
N HIS A 638 17.72 -36.57 3.64
CA HIS A 638 19.12 -36.25 3.92
C HIS A 638 19.36 -34.73 3.99
N ILE A 639 18.41 -33.96 3.43
CA ILE A 639 18.32 -32.51 3.49
C ILE A 639 17.48 -32.13 4.71
N ARG A 640 18.14 -31.84 5.83
CA ARG A 640 17.48 -31.55 7.13
C ARG A 640 16.54 -30.34 7.10
N SER A 641 16.69 -29.45 6.12
CA SER A 641 15.93 -28.21 5.95
C SER A 641 14.67 -28.36 5.11
N LEU A 642 14.54 -29.42 4.30
CA LEU A 642 13.44 -29.57 3.34
C LEU A 642 12.13 -29.80 4.09
N GLY A 643 11.22 -28.82 4.04
CA GLY A 643 9.96 -28.78 4.78
C GLY A 643 8.73 -29.09 3.93
N ILE A 644 8.71 -28.66 2.68
CA ILE A 644 7.52 -28.75 1.81
C ILE A 644 7.91 -29.25 0.42
N ILE A 645 7.17 -30.24 -0.08
CA ILE A 645 7.20 -30.64 -1.48
C ILE A 645 5.77 -30.70 -2.02
N ASP A 646 5.45 -29.84 -2.98
CA ASP A 646 4.18 -29.90 -3.71
C ASP A 646 4.37 -30.67 -5.03
N LEU A 647 3.70 -31.82 -5.13
CA LEU A 647 3.66 -32.66 -6.34
C LEU A 647 2.23 -32.82 -6.86
N SER A 648 1.31 -31.95 -6.46
CA SER A 648 -0.08 -31.98 -6.91
C SER A 648 -0.14 -31.98 -8.44
N ARG A 649 -1.03 -32.80 -9.02
CA ARG A 649 -1.18 -32.93 -10.48
C ARG A 649 0.09 -33.42 -11.22
N CYS A 650 0.96 -34.21 -10.55
CA CYS A 650 2.09 -34.93 -11.16
C CYS A 650 1.74 -36.42 -11.40
N ASP A 651 0.89 -36.68 -12.39
CA ASP A 651 0.25 -37.99 -12.62
C ASP A 651 1.23 -39.19 -12.61
N LYS A 652 2.35 -39.07 -13.34
CA LYS A 652 3.32 -40.17 -13.45
C LYS A 652 4.09 -40.42 -12.16
N MET A 653 4.37 -39.36 -11.39
CA MET A 653 5.02 -39.49 -10.08
C MET A 653 4.06 -40.11 -9.06
N HIS A 654 2.78 -39.73 -9.11
CA HIS A 654 1.72 -40.34 -8.29
C HIS A 654 1.63 -41.86 -8.54
N GLU A 655 1.56 -42.30 -9.79
CA GLU A 655 1.52 -43.74 -10.12
C GLU A 655 2.74 -44.50 -9.57
N LYS A 656 3.92 -43.88 -9.59
CA LYS A 656 5.15 -44.48 -9.09
C LYS A 656 5.21 -44.54 -7.57
N ILE A 657 4.77 -43.47 -6.90
CA ILE A 657 4.63 -43.40 -5.43
C ILE A 657 3.67 -44.49 -4.94
N LEU A 658 2.51 -44.64 -5.60
CA LEU A 658 1.49 -45.65 -5.24
C LEU A 658 1.99 -47.10 -5.44
N ASN A 659 2.97 -47.31 -6.31
CA ASN A 659 3.56 -48.63 -6.57
C ASN A 659 4.64 -49.06 -5.55
N TYR A 660 5.04 -48.20 -4.60
CA TYR A 660 5.91 -48.61 -3.48
C TYR A 660 5.12 -49.51 -2.51
N LYS A 661 5.40 -50.82 -2.53
CA LYS A 661 4.65 -51.88 -1.83
C LYS A 661 4.67 -51.86 -0.29
N VAL A 662 5.16 -50.79 0.36
CA VAL A 662 5.09 -50.65 1.82
C VAL A 662 4.68 -49.22 2.16
N PRO A 663 3.39 -48.94 2.44
CA PRO A 663 3.01 -47.68 3.05
C PRO A 663 3.54 -47.67 4.49
N ASN A 664 4.41 -46.71 4.82
CA ASN A 664 4.83 -46.49 6.20
C ASN A 664 3.63 -45.91 6.99
N PRO A 665 3.05 -46.64 7.97
CA PRO A 665 1.83 -46.22 8.66
C PRO A 665 1.99 -44.99 9.56
N LEU A 666 3.22 -44.52 9.78
CA LEU A 666 3.54 -43.35 10.61
C LEU A 666 3.39 -42.01 9.87
N LEU A 667 3.31 -42.01 8.54
CA LEU A 667 3.11 -40.78 7.75
C LEU A 667 1.65 -40.26 7.77
N TRP A 668 0.70 -41.09 8.21
CA TRP A 668 -0.73 -40.76 8.17
C TRP A 668 -1.38 -40.54 9.54
N LYS A 669 -0.62 -40.56 10.64
CA LYS A 669 -1.16 -40.28 11.98
C LYS A 669 -0.30 -39.30 12.75
N ALA A 670 -0.93 -38.17 13.07
CA ALA A 670 -0.56 -37.18 14.08
C ALA A 670 0.62 -36.25 13.74
N GLY A 671 0.30 -35.16 13.05
CA GLY A 671 0.43 -33.80 13.59
C GLY A 671 1.81 -33.16 13.71
N HIS A 672 2.94 -33.88 13.75
CA HIS A 672 4.26 -33.25 13.83
C HIS A 672 5.38 -34.17 13.32
N TYR A 673 5.85 -34.02 12.07
CA TYR A 673 7.24 -34.22 11.59
C TYR A 673 7.48 -33.54 10.22
N ASN A 674 8.76 -33.29 9.92
CA ASN A 674 9.34 -32.15 9.17
C ASN A 674 9.21 -32.08 7.63
N VAL A 675 8.47 -32.94 6.92
CA VAL A 675 8.33 -32.83 5.45
C VAL A 675 6.90 -33.14 5.02
N THR A 676 6.15 -32.14 4.54
CA THR A 676 4.79 -32.35 4.00
C THR A 676 4.88 -32.59 2.49
N VAL A 677 4.46 -33.77 2.03
CA VAL A 677 4.28 -34.09 0.60
C VAL A 677 2.79 -34.00 0.29
N LEU A 678 2.38 -32.99 -0.48
CA LEU A 678 0.98 -32.80 -0.84
C LEU A 678 0.63 -33.67 -2.08
N LEU A 679 -0.26 -34.65 -1.87
CA LEU A 679 -0.82 -35.53 -2.91
C LEU A 679 -2.34 -35.31 -3.00
N GLU A 680 -2.95 -35.59 -4.15
CA GLU A 680 -4.36 -35.28 -4.51
C GLU A 680 -5.43 -35.63 -3.45
N ASN A 681 -5.17 -36.60 -2.56
CA ASN A 681 -6.12 -37.08 -1.56
C ASN A 681 -5.95 -36.49 -0.14
N GLN A 682 -4.96 -35.61 0.12
CA GLN A 682 -4.83 -34.91 1.41
C GLN A 682 -5.46 -33.51 1.41
N ILE A 683 -6.11 -33.12 0.32
CA ILE A 683 -6.70 -31.79 0.16
C ILE A 683 -8.05 -31.66 0.90
N SER A 684 -8.65 -32.75 1.40
CA SER A 684 -9.96 -32.69 2.06
C SER A 684 -9.95 -32.32 3.56
N GLU A 685 -8.79 -32.11 4.19
CA GLU A 685 -8.67 -31.69 5.61
C GLU A 685 -8.00 -30.32 5.81
N LEU A 686 -7.68 -29.62 4.73
CA LEU A 686 -7.45 -28.17 4.72
C LEU A 686 -8.54 -27.60 3.83
N GLY A 687 -9.50 -26.91 4.44
CA GLY A 687 -10.82 -26.61 3.88
C GLY A 687 -10.83 -26.15 2.42
N ASP A 688 -11.85 -26.65 1.72
CA ASP A 688 -12.18 -26.36 0.33
C ASP A 688 -12.14 -24.85 0.01
N GLU A 689 -11.27 -24.45 -0.91
CA GLU A 689 -11.61 -23.45 -1.94
C GLU A 689 -11.14 -23.96 -3.31
N GLU A 690 -12.12 -24.23 -4.17
CA GLU A 690 -11.97 -24.87 -5.47
C GLU A 690 -11.20 -24.00 -6.48
N PHE A 691 -10.10 -24.54 -7.03
CA PHE A 691 -9.57 -24.08 -8.31
C PHE A 691 -10.41 -24.65 -9.46
N SER A 692 -11.39 -23.89 -9.94
CA SER A 692 -11.87 -24.05 -11.32
C SER A 692 -12.31 -22.71 -11.93
N GLU A 693 -11.99 -22.56 -13.22
CA GLU A 693 -12.44 -21.60 -14.24
C GLU A 693 -13.01 -20.24 -13.80
N TYR A 694 -12.32 -19.17 -14.24
CA TYR A 694 -12.75 -17.76 -14.32
C TYR A 694 -14.25 -17.47 -14.03
N GLU A 695 -14.56 -16.92 -12.85
CA GLU A 695 -15.53 -15.83 -12.62
C GLU A 695 -15.38 -15.27 -11.18
N ILE A 696 -15.61 -13.96 -11.01
CA ILE A 696 -15.31 -13.16 -9.82
C ILE A 696 -16.56 -13.06 -8.92
N VAL A 697 -16.46 -13.43 -7.63
CA VAL A 697 -17.33 -12.92 -6.54
C VAL A 697 -16.52 -12.78 -5.25
N ASP A 698 -16.76 -11.66 -4.57
CA ASP A 698 -16.07 -11.03 -3.43
C ASP A 698 -16.52 -11.57 -2.05
N LYS A 699 -15.59 -11.69 -1.07
CA LYS A 699 -15.84 -11.70 0.39
C LYS A 699 -14.55 -11.64 1.25
N GLY A 700 -14.27 -10.47 1.81
CA GLY A 700 -14.04 -10.17 3.24
C GLY A 700 -12.97 -10.90 4.09
N ASP A 701 -11.93 -10.12 4.43
CA ASP A 701 -11.16 -10.06 5.71
C ASP A 701 -10.46 -11.32 6.27
N GLU A 702 -9.13 -11.39 6.11
CA GLU A 702 -8.15 -11.71 7.18
C GLU A 702 -6.71 -11.31 6.77
N GLU A 703 -5.88 -11.01 7.77
CA GLU A 703 -4.59 -10.29 7.72
C GLU A 703 -3.49 -10.93 6.81
N PHE A 704 -2.85 -10.12 5.94
CA PHE A 704 -1.64 -10.51 5.20
C PHE A 704 -0.53 -9.45 5.31
N SER A 705 0.70 -9.95 5.53
CA SER A 705 1.98 -9.22 5.58
C SER A 705 2.49 -8.80 4.19
N GLU A 706 3.31 -7.76 4.14
CA GLU A 706 3.71 -6.92 2.99
C GLU A 706 4.43 -7.58 1.77
N ASP A 707 4.34 -8.89 1.54
CA ASP A 707 4.98 -9.57 0.40
C ASP A 707 4.00 -10.39 -0.44
N GLU A 708 3.02 -9.74 -1.11
CA GLU A 708 2.31 -10.33 -2.28
C GLU A 708 1.40 -9.31 -2.99
N ILE A 709 1.93 -8.56 -3.96
CA ILE A 709 1.11 -7.83 -4.96
C ILE A 709 1.83 -7.84 -6.31
N VAL A 710 1.58 -8.86 -7.13
CA VAL A 710 1.53 -8.77 -8.61
C VAL A 710 0.58 -9.87 -9.10
N ASN A 711 -0.72 -9.57 -9.20
CA ASN A 711 -1.64 -10.05 -10.24
C ASN A 711 -3.08 -9.64 -9.92
N ARG A 712 -3.68 -8.85 -10.83
CA ARG A 712 -5.09 -8.76 -11.26
C ARG A 712 -5.58 -7.32 -11.35
N GLY A 713 -5.94 -6.95 -12.58
CA GLY A 713 -6.57 -5.67 -12.91
C GLY A 713 -8.09 -5.67 -12.77
N HIS A 714 -8.59 -4.49 -12.42
CA HIS A 714 -9.82 -3.82 -12.87
C HIS A 714 -11.19 -4.12 -12.25
N SER A 715 -11.57 -3.18 -11.36
CA SER A 715 -12.88 -2.50 -11.14
C SER A 715 -14.10 -3.29 -10.66
N ILE A 716 -14.61 -2.98 -9.45
CA ILE A 716 -15.95 -2.40 -9.13
C ILE A 716 -16.19 -2.39 -7.59
N TRP A 717 -16.54 -1.20 -7.08
CA TRP A 717 -17.36 -0.74 -5.94
C TRP A 717 -17.76 -1.57 -4.68
N ARG A 718 -17.58 -0.90 -3.51
CA ARG A 718 -18.37 -0.84 -2.23
C ARG A 718 -18.51 -2.10 -1.36
N ILE A 719 -18.40 -2.03 -0.03
CA ILE A 719 -18.94 -1.06 0.96
C ILE A 719 -17.85 -0.44 1.85
#